data_AF-A0A4R9JKS6-F1
#
_entry.id   AF-A0A4R9JKS6-F1
#
_cell.length_a   1.000
_cell.length_b   1.000
_cell.length_c   1.000
_cell.angle_alpha   90.00
_cell.angle_beta   90.00
_cell.angle_gamma   90.00
#
_symmetry.space_group_name_H-M   'P 1'
#
loop_
_entity.id
_entity.type
_entity.pdbx_description
1 polymer ?
#
loop_
_entity_poly.entity_id
_entity_poly.type
_entity_poly.pdbx_seq_one_letter_code
_entity_poly.pdbx_strand_id
1 'polypeptide(L)'
;MYFLSCHSEGKTPFYFPNGGVGESPVFRFSYGKQSEVPEKKNETSWMLYEDGVLCLFSLPFSLYQLELGAKFQICLRMEEKAYFRWKEGFASLENRKAEYPHFFEVGNDWQIRLTEFGKWQKERENTTPILEWKHQIWSTGLVSYQVFALPHPLFLQKTTEECEVVFRTNDLSESEKKSPAIVFTFSCPDTHAILESIQIQNDRWFLECQPNSPVGSEVFRHSESSYGRYLEWENPTDEILCPRAETLEWEDEGGVTQFQSDEFFKRSRLILPHGILLLSDEGKLQGIPIPKLYLSSLGTRNVIRFGETRYQDSKFSFRQGDEFFSSQTSSTSCRDQWNFWKTKENFCGNPGIPNALERIPSPESLPHCSPEQIYLTEFYPGNQTDSQFPFPGFFEFQNRGTRCDLSGLNWIFDDTIFPFSTKETILEQDALFLFVRKPWTGWGYLEKEKPFSLPQLVFQIPSFLIQTRKTKKTKTFLFPEDHFHLLRNTNSNLHSIYQNEEEFPHPREGANSILLSLGFQMSPGTHKPISKPKLGGELLEFSPFQFPFFDFGFHTNEEGVFSFRTESSQEFFLWKPKSQSIVSFTNLPSVCNGDRVVHLPDRFFSGGFPSLFFQGRDGKQMVHSFGEETLLQELSKKGVHSLHPEDPPIFFSASLHPSPNCSGYFRTPGAEKVRSLEIRKSEISGLYHTNASVDKQAVVQWGNQRFRLEGNGNSISPLFFQLDLTSFVTENQSEQIYSYFSHPNLIRPLGFLERIGPVQIEAIYPNPYEAQNEWVYLCNRSQFTEDLRMYRIEDEVSSDPLVPYQTRFPGKDPKGKQGNGFVSNESLLAPGQCAWIVDPDGKDWYLPIFHKESDLLLTVSSTQTIGNGISSGESVQLRKEENGKTYLISSFGHPESAFVFRKTVVTGEYIWLKQDREGTSLDDYETFREEN
;
A
#
# COMPACT_ATOMS: atom_id res chain seq x y z
N MET A 1 -38.58 10.88 89.33
CA MET A 1 -39.53 10.41 88.29
C MET A 1 -38.91 10.75 86.94
N TYR A 2 -38.84 9.75 86.05
CA TYR A 2 -38.18 9.68 84.74
C TYR A 2 -36.65 9.51 84.68
N PHE A 3 -36.28 8.22 84.72
CA PHE A 3 -35.11 7.62 84.06
C PHE A 3 -35.29 7.63 82.54
N LEU A 4 -34.20 7.84 81.79
CA LEU A 4 -34.01 7.31 80.44
C LEU A 4 -32.53 6.93 80.30
N SER A 5 -32.30 5.62 80.11
CA SER A 5 -31.00 5.00 79.90
C SER A 5 -30.52 5.21 78.47
N CYS A 6 -29.23 5.49 78.29
CA CYS A 6 -28.50 5.11 77.08
C CYS A 6 -27.61 3.92 77.40
N HIS A 7 -28.01 2.73 76.96
CA HIS A 7 -27.07 1.64 76.69
C HIS A 7 -26.41 1.93 75.34
N SER A 8 -25.11 2.23 75.35
CA SER A 8 -24.30 2.05 74.15
C SER A 8 -23.77 0.63 74.17
N GLU A 9 -24.27 -0.22 73.26
CA GLU A 9 -23.63 -1.50 72.95
C GLU A 9 -22.19 -1.22 72.51
N GLY A 10 -21.23 -1.75 73.27
CA GLY A 10 -19.82 -1.59 72.99
C GLY A 10 -19.42 -2.33 71.72
N LYS A 11 -19.14 -1.58 70.65
CA LYS A 11 -18.25 -1.97 69.56
C LYS A 11 -17.44 -0.75 69.13
N THR A 12 -16.24 -0.63 69.69
CA THR A 12 -15.21 0.29 69.21
C THR A 12 -14.56 -0.28 67.93
N PRO A 13 -14.32 0.53 66.88
CA PRO A 13 -13.76 0.07 65.60
C PRO A 13 -12.22 -0.07 65.61
N PHE A 14 -11.61 -0.24 66.79
CA PHE A 14 -10.16 -0.25 66.96
C PHE A 14 -9.66 -1.67 67.25
N TYR A 15 -8.64 -2.11 66.51
CA TYR A 15 -7.94 -3.37 66.73
C TYR A 15 -7.01 -3.22 67.94
N PHE A 16 -7.50 -3.44 69.16
CA PHE A 16 -6.64 -3.51 70.34
C PHE A 16 -5.99 -4.90 70.41
N PRO A 17 -4.66 -5.05 70.33
CA PRO A 17 -4.03 -6.24 70.88
C PRO A 17 -4.18 -6.15 72.41
N ASN A 18 -5.14 -6.89 72.96
CA ASN A 18 -5.22 -7.19 74.39
C ASN A 18 -3.82 -7.52 74.92
N GLY A 19 -3.46 -6.98 76.10
CA GLY A 19 -2.18 -7.03 76.84
C GLY A 19 -1.31 -8.31 76.83
N GLY A 20 -0.98 -8.85 75.66
CA GLY A 20 -0.27 -10.12 75.46
C GLY A 20 0.78 -10.08 74.34
N VAL A 21 1.11 -8.90 73.80
CA VAL A 21 2.25 -8.71 72.88
C VAL A 21 3.40 -8.12 73.68
N GLY A 22 4.43 -8.95 73.92
CA GLY A 22 5.67 -8.57 74.60
C GLY A 22 6.76 -8.14 73.63
N GLU A 23 8.01 -8.09 74.11
CA GLU A 23 9.20 -7.83 73.29
C GLU A 23 9.55 -9.02 72.37
N SER A 24 8.99 -10.20 72.64
CA SER A 24 9.11 -11.40 71.82
C SER A 24 8.09 -11.43 70.67
N PRO A 25 8.45 -11.89 69.46
CA PRO A 25 7.56 -11.85 68.31
C PRO A 25 6.43 -12.87 68.41
N VAL A 26 5.21 -12.42 68.13
CA VAL A 26 4.01 -13.27 68.08
C VAL A 26 3.61 -13.48 66.63
N PHE A 27 3.82 -14.70 66.12
CA PHE A 27 3.38 -15.11 64.79
C PHE A 27 1.91 -15.55 64.81
N ARG A 28 1.10 -14.97 63.93
CA ARG A 28 -0.32 -15.32 63.77
C ARG A 28 -0.61 -15.67 62.31
N PHE A 29 -0.93 -16.94 62.08
CA PHE A 29 -1.42 -17.41 60.79
C PHE A 29 -2.94 -17.25 60.71
N SER A 30 -3.44 -16.80 59.57
CA SER A 30 -4.87 -16.68 59.28
C SER A 30 -5.20 -17.37 57.96
N TYR A 31 -6.32 -18.09 57.94
CA TYR A 31 -6.80 -18.83 56.78
C TYR A 31 -8.32 -18.93 56.81
N GLY A 32 -8.99 -18.58 55.70
CA GLY A 32 -10.44 -18.63 55.59
C GLY A 32 -11.20 -17.52 56.32
N LYS A 33 -10.52 -16.43 56.70
CA LYS A 33 -11.13 -15.28 57.39
C LYS A 33 -10.70 -13.98 56.72
N GLN A 34 -11.66 -13.25 56.15
CA GLN A 34 -11.45 -11.84 55.79
C GLN A 34 -11.40 -11.00 57.06
N SER A 35 -10.51 -10.00 57.06
CA SER A 35 -10.43 -9.03 58.16
C SER A 35 -11.57 -8.01 58.00
N GLU A 36 -12.22 -7.61 59.09
CA GLU A 36 -13.21 -6.52 59.04
C GLU A 36 -12.55 -5.27 58.42
N VAL A 37 -13.16 -4.71 57.37
CA VAL A 37 -12.61 -3.61 56.57
C VAL A 37 -12.49 -2.34 57.42
N PRO A 38 -11.29 -1.86 57.80
CA PRO A 38 -11.13 -0.59 58.49
C PRO A 38 -11.12 0.56 57.46
N GLU A 39 -11.47 1.77 57.91
CA GLU A 39 -11.58 2.97 57.06
C GLU A 39 -10.23 3.48 56.46
N LYS A 40 -9.07 2.98 56.91
CA LYS A 40 -7.75 3.41 56.39
C LYS A 40 -7.38 2.63 55.12
N LYS A 41 -7.96 3.04 53.98
CA LYS A 41 -7.97 2.28 52.72
C LYS A 41 -6.69 2.29 51.84
N ASN A 42 -5.57 2.92 52.22
CA ASN A 42 -4.48 3.17 51.26
C ASN A 42 -3.04 3.00 51.81
N GLU A 43 -2.80 2.06 52.72
CA GLU A 43 -1.42 1.78 53.18
C GLU A 43 -0.79 0.61 52.40
N THR A 44 0.16 0.93 51.51
CA THR A 44 0.94 -0.04 50.71
C THR A 44 2.15 -0.62 51.48
N SER A 45 2.23 -0.35 52.78
CA SER A 45 3.32 -0.81 53.66
C SER A 45 3.12 -2.27 54.06
N TRP A 46 4.24 -2.98 54.21
CA TRP A 46 4.32 -4.32 54.83
C TRP A 46 4.37 -4.25 56.35
N MET A 47 4.46 -3.04 56.90
CA MET A 47 4.64 -2.74 58.32
C MET A 47 3.57 -1.77 58.78
N LEU A 48 2.97 -2.04 59.94
CA LEU A 48 2.10 -1.11 60.66
C LEU A 48 2.67 -0.92 62.07
N TYR A 49 2.85 0.34 62.48
CA TYR A 49 3.29 0.68 63.82
C TYR A 49 2.24 1.57 64.49
N GLU A 50 1.59 1.06 65.52
CA GLU A 50 0.58 1.76 66.31
C GLU A 50 0.81 1.45 67.80
N ASP A 51 0.71 2.46 68.66
CA ASP A 51 0.79 2.36 70.13
C ASP A 51 1.99 1.55 70.69
N GLY A 52 3.15 1.62 70.04
CA GLY A 52 4.37 0.92 70.48
C GLY A 52 4.48 -0.54 70.06
N VAL A 53 3.59 -1.01 69.17
CA VAL A 53 3.61 -2.35 68.59
C VAL A 53 3.87 -2.24 67.09
N LEU A 54 4.89 -2.96 66.61
CA LEU A 54 5.12 -3.17 65.18
C LEU A 54 4.49 -4.49 64.76
N CYS A 55 3.71 -4.48 63.70
CA CYS A 55 3.25 -5.68 63.00
C CYS A 55 3.82 -5.73 61.57
N LEU A 56 4.49 -6.83 61.25
CA LEU A 56 4.89 -7.21 59.89
C LEU A 56 3.80 -8.07 59.25
N PHE A 57 3.45 -7.78 58.00
CA PHE A 57 2.44 -8.53 57.25
C PHE A 57 3.06 -9.31 56.09
N SER A 58 2.47 -10.46 55.80
CA SER A 58 2.83 -11.30 54.64
C SER A 58 2.50 -10.71 53.27
N LEU A 59 1.71 -9.64 53.22
CA LEU A 59 1.36 -8.84 52.05
C LEU A 59 1.28 -7.36 52.48
N PRO A 60 1.34 -6.40 51.55
CA PRO A 60 0.98 -5.02 51.84
C PRO A 60 -0.36 -4.95 52.56
N PHE A 61 -0.49 -4.10 53.58
CA PHE A 61 -1.62 -4.10 54.50
C PHE A 61 -3.00 -4.06 53.80
N SER A 62 -3.16 -3.25 52.76
CA SER A 62 -4.39 -3.19 51.97
C SER A 62 -4.75 -4.51 51.27
N LEU A 63 -3.76 -5.26 50.76
CA LEU A 63 -3.97 -6.57 50.14
C LEU A 63 -4.15 -7.64 51.22
N TYR A 64 -3.41 -7.57 52.32
CA TYR A 64 -3.55 -8.48 53.46
C TYR A 64 -4.98 -8.51 54.02
N GLN A 65 -5.67 -7.37 54.04
CA GLN A 65 -7.07 -7.30 54.48
C GLN A 65 -8.03 -8.03 53.55
N LEU A 66 -7.80 -7.94 52.24
CA LEU A 66 -8.62 -8.56 51.19
C LEU A 66 -8.31 -10.05 50.99
N GLU A 67 -7.13 -10.51 51.38
CA GLU A 67 -6.71 -11.90 51.26
C GLU A 67 -7.57 -12.81 52.15
N LEU A 68 -8.32 -13.73 51.52
CA LEU A 68 -9.15 -14.74 52.18
C LEU A 68 -8.33 -16.00 52.53
N GLY A 69 -7.32 -16.30 51.73
CA GLY A 69 -6.45 -17.45 51.83
C GLY A 69 -5.34 -17.28 52.85
N ALA A 70 -4.20 -17.92 52.56
CA ALA A 70 -3.11 -18.07 53.52
C ALA A 70 -2.33 -16.78 53.68
N LYS A 71 -2.40 -16.20 54.88
CA LYS A 71 -1.70 -14.98 55.26
C LYS A 71 -1.23 -15.06 56.70
N PHE A 72 -0.17 -14.34 57.04
CA PHE A 72 0.28 -14.19 58.41
C PHE A 72 0.68 -12.76 58.75
N GLN A 73 0.73 -12.50 60.05
CA GLN A 73 1.34 -11.32 60.63
C GLN A 73 2.26 -11.68 61.79
N ILE A 74 3.30 -10.88 62.01
CA ILE A 74 4.22 -11.03 63.15
C ILE A 74 4.24 -9.71 63.90
N CYS A 75 3.79 -9.73 65.15
CA CYS A 75 3.72 -8.52 65.96
C CYS A 75 4.66 -8.60 67.17
N LEU A 76 5.36 -7.52 67.46
CA LEU A 76 6.22 -7.37 68.63
C LEU A 76 6.19 -5.94 69.16
N ARG A 77 6.41 -5.78 70.46
CA ARG A 77 6.51 -4.47 71.09
C ARG A 77 7.91 -3.91 70.88
N MET A 78 8.01 -2.67 70.42
CA MET A 78 9.28 -1.99 70.22
C MET A 78 9.15 -0.47 70.35
N GLU A 79 10.28 0.18 70.63
CA GLU A 79 10.35 1.64 70.66
C GLU A 79 10.25 2.25 69.26
N GLU A 80 9.72 3.46 69.18
CA GLU A 80 9.55 4.20 67.91
C GLU A 80 10.87 4.35 67.13
N LYS A 81 11.99 4.55 67.84
CA LYS A 81 13.33 4.62 67.23
C LYS A 81 13.73 3.30 66.55
N ALA A 82 13.35 2.16 67.12
CA ALA A 82 13.61 0.85 66.52
C ALA A 82 12.73 0.63 65.28
N TYR A 83 11.45 1.03 65.37
CA TYR A 83 10.56 1.02 64.22
C TYR A 83 11.12 1.82 63.03
N PHE A 84 11.64 3.04 63.23
CA PHE A 84 12.22 3.82 62.14
C PHE A 84 13.42 3.12 61.47
N ARG A 85 14.27 2.43 62.24
CA ARG A 85 15.38 1.63 61.68
C ARG A 85 14.88 0.42 60.90
N TRP A 86 13.86 -0.27 61.39
CA TRP A 86 13.20 -1.35 60.64
C TRP A 86 12.56 -0.83 59.35
N LYS A 87 11.93 0.35 59.40
CA LYS A 87 11.37 1.01 58.23
C LYS A 87 12.43 1.31 57.17
N GLU A 88 13.60 1.82 57.57
CA GLU A 88 14.75 2.03 56.68
C GLU A 88 15.34 0.70 56.16
N GLY A 89 15.42 -0.32 57.02
CA GLY A 89 15.85 -1.67 56.66
C GLY A 89 14.96 -2.30 55.59
N PHE A 90 13.64 -2.30 55.79
CA PHE A 90 12.66 -2.78 54.80
C PHE A 90 12.61 -1.91 53.54
N ALA A 91 12.84 -0.60 53.64
CA ALA A 91 13.00 0.25 52.46
C ALA A 91 14.22 -0.15 51.60
N SER A 92 15.21 -0.85 52.18
CA SER A 92 16.36 -1.40 51.44
C SER A 92 16.00 -2.62 50.56
N LEU A 93 14.82 -3.24 50.76
CA LEU A 93 14.28 -4.18 49.76
C LEU A 93 13.92 -3.47 48.45
N GLU A 94 13.73 -2.15 48.48
CA GLU A 94 13.26 -1.36 47.33
C GLU A 94 14.30 -0.34 46.81
N ASN A 95 15.22 0.15 47.67
CA ASN A 95 16.16 1.23 47.34
C ASN A 95 17.54 0.74 46.88
N ARG A 96 17.95 1.18 45.69
CA ARG A 96 19.19 0.80 44.98
C ARG A 96 20.47 1.56 45.41
N LYS A 97 20.37 2.53 46.33
CA LYS A 97 21.35 3.64 46.45
C LYS A 97 22.37 3.57 47.57
N ALA A 98 22.43 2.50 48.37
CA ALA A 98 23.44 2.41 49.43
C ALA A 98 24.49 1.35 49.11
N GLU A 99 25.77 1.75 49.10
CA GLU A 99 26.86 0.85 49.48
C GLU A 99 26.52 0.30 50.88
N TYR A 100 26.01 -0.93 50.91
CA TYR A 100 25.71 -1.76 52.07
C TYR A 100 25.09 -1.03 53.29
N PRO A 101 23.75 -0.88 53.36
CA PRO A 101 23.13 -0.69 54.66
C PRO A 101 23.22 -2.04 55.40
N HIS A 102 24.17 -2.15 56.33
CA HIS A 102 24.22 -3.26 57.29
C HIS A 102 22.98 -3.19 58.19
N PHE A 103 21.86 -3.75 57.74
CA PHE A 103 20.68 -3.92 58.56
C PHE A 103 20.78 -5.28 59.28
N PHE A 104 21.11 -5.24 60.56
CA PHE A 104 21.18 -6.37 61.47
C PHE A 104 20.73 -5.93 62.86
N GLU A 105 19.67 -6.50 63.38
CA GLU A 105 19.21 -6.28 64.76
C GLU A 105 18.91 -7.60 65.46
N VAL A 106 19.10 -7.63 66.79
CA VAL A 106 18.89 -8.79 67.65
C VAL A 106 18.12 -8.36 68.89
N GLY A 107 17.10 -9.14 69.26
CA GLY A 107 16.32 -8.97 70.49
C GLY A 107 16.40 -10.20 71.40
N ASN A 108 15.45 -10.31 72.35
CA ASN A 108 15.49 -11.31 73.42
C ASN A 108 15.26 -12.77 72.95
N ASP A 109 14.76 -12.98 71.73
CA ASP A 109 14.50 -14.28 71.11
C ASP A 109 14.28 -14.18 69.59
N TRP A 110 14.87 -13.15 68.97
CA TRP A 110 14.74 -12.91 67.55
C TRP A 110 15.95 -12.20 66.95
N GLN A 111 16.18 -12.40 65.66
CA GLN A 111 17.19 -11.69 64.88
C GLN A 111 16.63 -11.33 63.51
N ILE A 112 16.93 -10.14 63.00
CA ILE A 112 16.55 -9.71 61.66
C ILE A 112 17.78 -9.21 60.92
N ARG A 113 17.92 -9.61 59.65
CA ARG A 113 19.06 -9.20 58.83
C ARG A 113 18.70 -9.00 57.37
N LEU A 114 19.39 -8.08 56.70
CA LEU A 114 19.40 -7.95 55.24
C LEU A 114 20.53 -8.79 54.64
N THR A 115 20.21 -9.56 53.60
CA THR A 115 21.16 -10.38 52.84
C THR A 115 20.76 -10.47 51.37
N GLU A 116 21.58 -11.10 50.53
CA GLU A 116 21.19 -11.48 49.16
C GLU A 116 20.46 -12.82 49.20
N PHE A 117 19.36 -12.94 48.44
CA PHE A 117 18.57 -14.17 48.42
C PHE A 117 19.39 -15.40 48.05
N GLY A 118 20.30 -15.30 47.06
CA GLY A 118 21.18 -16.41 46.67
C GLY A 118 22.24 -16.77 47.71
N LYS A 119 22.68 -15.82 48.56
CA LYS A 119 23.56 -16.11 49.70
C LYS A 119 22.80 -16.89 50.76
N TRP A 120 21.61 -16.43 51.10
CA TRP A 120 20.72 -17.13 52.03
C TRP A 120 20.36 -18.55 51.54
N GLN A 121 20.05 -18.73 50.24
CA GLN A 121 19.81 -20.05 49.66
C GLN A 121 21.00 -21.00 49.85
N LYS A 122 22.23 -20.53 49.62
CA LYS A 122 23.45 -21.34 49.81
C LYS A 122 23.73 -21.68 51.27
N GLU A 123 23.49 -20.73 52.19
CA GLU A 123 23.59 -21.00 53.63
C GLU A 123 22.64 -22.13 54.02
N ARG A 124 21.45 -22.16 53.40
CA ARG A 124 20.43 -23.19 53.63
C ARG A 124 20.74 -24.55 52.99
N GLU A 125 21.49 -24.64 51.90
CA GLU A 125 21.81 -25.94 51.25
C GLU A 125 22.42 -26.96 52.23
N ASN A 126 23.05 -26.48 53.31
CA ASN A 126 23.64 -27.31 54.35
C ASN A 126 22.65 -27.78 55.45
N THR A 127 21.40 -27.30 55.46
CA THR A 127 20.38 -27.59 56.48
C THR A 127 19.01 -27.80 55.85
N THR A 128 18.50 -29.03 55.87
CA THR A 128 17.15 -29.35 55.40
C THR A 128 16.11 -28.94 56.47
N PRO A 129 15.14 -28.07 56.16
CA PRO A 129 14.14 -27.63 57.14
C PRO A 129 13.18 -28.77 57.50
N ILE A 130 12.66 -28.75 58.73
CA ILE A 130 11.61 -29.66 59.19
C ILE A 130 10.31 -29.40 58.41
N LEU A 131 9.98 -28.11 58.26
CA LEU A 131 8.80 -27.64 57.55
C LEU A 131 9.16 -26.42 56.71
N GLU A 132 8.69 -26.38 55.48
CA GLU A 132 8.83 -25.22 54.60
C GLU A 132 7.47 -24.87 54.01
N TRP A 133 7.15 -23.59 53.94
CA TRP A 133 6.06 -23.04 53.14
C TRP A 133 6.65 -22.16 52.04
N LYS A 134 6.52 -22.62 50.80
CA LYS A 134 7.06 -21.95 49.61
C LYS A 134 6.07 -22.05 48.46
N HIS A 135 5.76 -20.90 47.85
CA HIS A 135 4.84 -20.81 46.70
C HIS A 135 3.53 -21.60 46.91
N GLN A 136 2.85 -21.37 48.04
CA GLN A 136 1.59 -22.03 48.42
C GLN A 136 1.69 -23.51 48.80
N ILE A 137 2.85 -24.15 48.65
CA ILE A 137 3.02 -25.58 48.93
C ILE A 137 3.88 -25.74 50.17
N TRP A 138 3.37 -26.50 51.13
CA TRP A 138 4.11 -26.92 52.30
C TRP A 138 4.98 -28.15 51.96
N SER A 139 6.11 -28.34 52.64
CA SER A 139 6.99 -29.51 52.43
C SER A 139 6.30 -30.85 52.71
N THR A 140 5.17 -30.84 53.43
CA THR A 140 4.28 -32.00 53.61
C THR A 140 3.46 -32.35 52.36
N GLY A 141 3.44 -31.49 51.36
CA GLY A 141 2.60 -31.58 50.16
C GLY A 141 1.24 -30.87 50.30
N LEU A 142 0.91 -30.35 51.49
CA LEU A 142 -0.32 -29.60 51.73
C LEU A 142 -0.30 -28.27 50.95
N VAL A 143 -1.39 -27.95 50.27
CA VAL A 143 -1.53 -26.71 49.51
C VAL A 143 -2.33 -25.71 50.32
N SER A 144 -1.85 -24.48 50.41
CA SER A 144 -2.57 -23.37 51.02
C SER A 144 -2.96 -22.35 49.94
N TYR A 145 -4.20 -22.41 49.47
CA TYR A 145 -4.74 -21.52 48.43
C TYR A 145 -4.74 -20.05 48.84
N GLN A 146 -4.63 -19.15 47.86
CA GLN A 146 -4.54 -17.70 48.04
C GLN A 146 -5.39 -16.99 46.98
N VAL A 147 -5.83 -15.77 47.29
CA VAL A 147 -6.56 -14.91 46.36
C VAL A 147 -5.57 -14.26 45.39
N PHE A 148 -4.49 -13.67 45.91
CA PHE A 148 -3.49 -13.02 45.06
C PHE A 148 -2.39 -13.98 44.64
N ALA A 149 -2.00 -13.96 43.36
CA ALA A 149 -0.82 -14.68 42.87
C ALA A 149 0.43 -13.81 43.02
N LEU A 150 0.66 -13.33 44.24
CA LEU A 150 1.78 -12.48 44.62
C LEU A 150 2.79 -13.24 45.48
N PRO A 151 4.06 -12.80 45.47
CA PRO A 151 5.11 -13.45 46.26
C PRO A 151 4.84 -13.25 47.76
N HIS A 152 4.55 -14.35 48.45
CA HIS A 152 4.46 -14.38 49.90
C HIS A 152 5.84 -14.66 50.50
N PRO A 153 6.18 -14.09 51.68
CA PRO A 153 7.43 -14.41 52.35
C PRO A 153 7.53 -15.91 52.64
N LEU A 154 8.73 -16.47 52.45
CA LEU A 154 8.97 -17.89 52.71
C LEU A 154 8.96 -18.12 54.22
N PHE A 155 8.26 -19.15 54.68
CA PHE A 155 8.31 -19.57 56.09
C PHE A 155 9.03 -20.91 56.21
N LEU A 156 9.94 -21.02 57.17
CA LEU A 156 10.77 -22.19 57.38
C LEU A 156 10.89 -22.50 58.87
N GLN A 157 10.75 -23.77 59.20
CA GLN A 157 11.06 -24.32 60.52
C GLN A 157 12.42 -25.01 60.45
N LYS A 158 13.47 -24.37 60.98
CA LYS A 158 14.84 -24.91 60.97
C LYS A 158 15.02 -26.02 61.98
N THR A 159 14.56 -25.78 63.20
CA THR A 159 14.56 -26.74 64.31
C THR A 159 13.18 -26.78 64.94
N THR A 160 12.97 -27.58 65.98
CA THR A 160 11.71 -27.59 66.72
C THR A 160 11.41 -26.24 67.40
N GLU A 161 12.43 -25.40 67.63
CA GLU A 161 12.31 -24.14 68.37
C GLU A 161 12.60 -22.90 67.51
N GLU A 162 13.34 -23.02 66.41
CA GLU A 162 13.78 -21.87 65.58
C GLU A 162 13.11 -21.86 64.20
N CYS A 163 12.44 -20.75 63.89
CA CYS A 163 11.76 -20.51 62.62
C CYS A 163 12.30 -19.25 61.93
N GLU A 164 12.21 -19.22 60.61
CA GLU A 164 12.61 -18.08 59.77
C GLU A 164 11.49 -17.68 58.83
N VAL A 165 11.36 -16.37 58.64
CA VAL A 165 10.57 -15.76 57.58
C VAL A 165 11.47 -14.92 56.67
N VAL A 166 11.35 -15.13 55.36
CA VAL A 166 12.19 -14.46 54.36
C VAL A 166 11.33 -13.56 53.49
N PHE A 167 11.44 -12.26 53.70
CA PHE A 167 10.82 -11.23 52.88
C PHE A 167 11.69 -10.94 51.66
N ARG A 168 11.07 -10.90 50.49
CA ARG A 168 11.74 -10.68 49.20
C ARG A 168 11.34 -9.34 48.61
N THR A 169 12.21 -8.76 47.80
CA THR A 169 11.85 -7.58 46.98
C THR A 169 10.77 -7.90 45.96
N ASN A 170 9.95 -6.89 45.63
CA ASN A 170 9.04 -6.86 44.49
C ASN A 170 9.63 -6.12 43.28
N ASP A 171 10.94 -5.81 43.28
CA ASP A 171 11.67 -5.28 42.12
C ASP A 171 12.04 -6.42 41.16
N LEU A 172 11.55 -6.37 39.92
CA LEU A 172 11.80 -7.41 38.90
C LEU A 172 13.08 -7.19 38.08
N SER A 173 13.77 -6.06 38.29
CA SER A 173 14.92 -5.66 37.46
C SER A 173 16.21 -6.42 37.75
N GLU A 174 16.30 -7.15 38.85
CA GLU A 174 17.47 -7.96 39.20
C GLU A 174 17.27 -9.45 38.96
N SER A 175 18.38 -10.19 38.85
CA SER A 175 18.33 -11.65 38.90
C SER A 175 17.92 -12.11 40.30
N GLU A 176 17.06 -13.12 40.39
CA GLU A 176 16.57 -13.69 41.65
C GLU A 176 17.67 -13.96 42.69
N LYS A 177 18.86 -14.43 42.28
CA LYS A 177 19.95 -14.75 43.22
C LYS A 177 20.62 -13.54 43.86
N LYS A 178 20.56 -12.38 43.21
CA LYS A 178 21.22 -11.13 43.68
C LYS A 178 20.27 -10.20 44.41
N SER A 179 18.96 -10.47 44.34
CA SER A 179 17.97 -9.59 44.91
C SER A 179 18.07 -9.54 46.45
N PRO A 180 17.80 -8.37 47.06
CA PRO A 180 17.83 -8.24 48.51
C PRO A 180 16.69 -9.05 49.15
N ALA A 181 16.99 -9.64 50.30
CA ALA A 181 16.06 -10.38 51.12
C ALA A 181 16.28 -10.05 52.60
N ILE A 182 15.19 -9.88 53.34
CA ILE A 182 15.24 -9.72 54.80
C ILE A 182 14.87 -11.06 55.42
N VAL A 183 15.77 -11.58 56.25
CA VAL A 183 15.58 -12.83 57.00
C VAL A 183 15.28 -12.47 58.43
N PHE A 184 14.11 -12.88 58.91
CA PHE A 184 13.67 -12.70 60.29
C PHE A 184 13.56 -14.06 60.97
N THR A 185 14.45 -14.33 61.93
CA THR A 185 14.48 -15.57 62.71
C THR A 185 13.88 -15.32 64.08
N PHE A 186 13.02 -16.22 64.56
CA PHE A 186 12.32 -16.12 65.85
C PHE A 186 11.86 -17.51 66.34
N SER A 187 11.36 -17.57 67.58
CA SER A 187 10.79 -18.79 68.17
C SER A 187 9.62 -19.35 67.36
N CYS A 188 9.64 -20.65 67.06
CA CYS A 188 8.62 -21.27 66.22
C CYS A 188 7.20 -21.18 66.82
N PRO A 189 6.17 -20.87 66.00
CA PRO A 189 4.78 -21.06 66.38
C PRO A 189 4.43 -22.55 66.43
N ASP A 190 3.22 -22.88 66.91
CA ASP A 190 2.66 -24.23 66.80
C ASP A 190 2.37 -24.55 65.31
N THR A 191 3.36 -25.12 64.63
CA THR A 191 3.26 -25.47 63.21
C THR A 191 2.29 -26.61 62.95
N HIS A 192 2.02 -27.47 63.95
CA HIS A 192 1.03 -28.53 63.80
C HIS A 192 -0.39 -27.97 63.74
N ALA A 193 -0.72 -27.04 64.64
CA ALA A 193 -2.00 -26.34 64.62
C ALA A 193 -2.23 -25.55 63.32
N ILE A 194 -1.17 -24.96 62.75
CA ILE A 194 -1.25 -24.29 61.44
C ILE A 194 -1.63 -25.29 60.34
N LEU A 195 -0.91 -26.40 60.21
CA LEU A 195 -1.18 -27.41 59.18
C LEU A 195 -2.57 -28.03 59.34
N GLU A 196 -2.99 -28.32 60.56
CA GLU A 196 -4.34 -28.82 60.86
C GLU A 196 -5.41 -27.81 60.44
N SER A 197 -5.21 -26.52 60.75
CA SER A 197 -6.16 -25.47 60.35
C SER A 197 -6.31 -25.33 58.83
N ILE A 198 -5.21 -25.50 58.09
CA ILE A 198 -5.21 -25.49 56.61
C ILE A 198 -5.97 -26.70 56.09
N GLN A 199 -5.71 -27.90 56.62
CA GLN A 199 -6.39 -29.12 56.21
C GLN A 199 -7.91 -29.02 56.43
N ILE A 200 -8.35 -28.61 57.63
CA ILE A 200 -9.77 -28.46 57.97
C ILE A 200 -10.45 -27.45 57.03
N GLN A 201 -9.81 -26.31 56.77
CA GLN A 201 -10.39 -25.28 55.92
C GLN A 201 -10.41 -25.69 54.45
N ASN A 202 -9.38 -26.38 53.96
CA ASN A 202 -9.35 -26.95 52.61
C ASN A 202 -10.48 -27.97 52.43
N ASP A 203 -10.66 -28.90 53.37
CA ASP A 203 -11.72 -29.90 53.32
C ASP A 203 -13.10 -29.24 53.28
N ARG A 204 -13.27 -28.15 54.05
CA ARG A 204 -14.49 -27.34 54.00
C ARG A 204 -14.70 -26.69 52.63
N TRP A 205 -13.68 -26.04 52.07
CA TRP A 205 -13.80 -25.40 50.76
C TRP A 205 -14.05 -26.41 49.63
N PHE A 206 -13.46 -27.61 49.69
CA PHE A 206 -13.74 -28.68 48.73
C PHE A 206 -15.18 -29.20 48.80
N LEU A 207 -15.84 -29.12 49.96
CA LEU A 207 -17.25 -29.49 50.11
C LEU A 207 -18.20 -28.39 49.59
N GLU A 208 -17.79 -27.13 49.67
CA GLU A 208 -18.60 -25.96 49.30
C GLU A 208 -18.38 -25.50 47.84
N CYS A 209 -17.29 -25.93 47.19
CA CYS A 209 -16.90 -25.41 45.89
C CYS A 209 -17.77 -25.90 44.72
N GLN A 210 -17.88 -25.05 43.70
CA GLN A 210 -18.60 -25.33 42.45
C GLN A 210 -17.67 -25.94 41.40
N PRO A 211 -18.13 -26.93 40.60
CA PRO A 211 -17.32 -27.60 39.57
C PRO A 211 -17.18 -26.76 38.29
N ASN A 212 -16.79 -25.50 38.42
CA ASN A 212 -16.62 -24.53 37.34
C ASN A 212 -15.13 -24.22 37.11
N SER A 213 -14.81 -23.60 35.97
CA SER A 213 -13.44 -23.25 35.59
C SER A 213 -13.22 -21.73 35.64
N PRO A 214 -12.00 -21.24 35.89
CA PRO A 214 -11.69 -19.81 35.90
C PRO A 214 -11.74 -19.22 34.48
N VAL A 215 -11.71 -17.90 34.34
CA VAL A 215 -11.66 -17.21 33.04
C VAL A 215 -10.30 -16.58 32.80
N GLY A 216 -9.82 -16.54 31.56
CA GLY A 216 -8.56 -15.87 31.25
C GLY A 216 -8.68 -14.37 31.51
N SER A 217 -7.78 -13.79 32.29
CA SER A 217 -7.86 -12.40 32.75
C SER A 217 -6.81 -11.51 32.08
N GLU A 218 -5.57 -11.97 32.01
CA GLU A 218 -4.43 -11.18 31.54
C GLU A 218 -3.37 -12.04 30.84
N VAL A 219 -2.77 -11.52 29.76
CA VAL A 219 -1.66 -12.18 29.06
C VAL A 219 -0.55 -11.21 28.68
N PHE A 220 0.69 -11.69 28.64
CA PHE A 220 1.86 -10.92 28.21
C PHE A 220 2.96 -11.84 27.65
N ARG A 221 3.67 -11.40 26.59
CA ARG A 221 4.56 -12.29 25.80
C ARG A 221 6.00 -11.81 25.55
N HIS A 222 6.42 -10.67 26.09
CA HIS A 222 7.77 -10.15 25.79
C HIS A 222 8.82 -10.59 26.81
N SER A 223 9.71 -11.49 26.37
CA SER A 223 10.84 -11.95 27.20
C SER A 223 11.94 -10.91 27.44
N GLU A 224 11.93 -9.78 26.72
CA GLU A 224 12.87 -8.67 26.95
C GLU A 224 12.45 -7.80 28.13
N SER A 225 11.18 -7.86 28.53
CA SER A 225 10.67 -7.13 29.68
C SER A 225 11.00 -7.88 30.98
N SER A 226 11.20 -7.12 32.06
CA SER A 226 11.43 -7.66 33.40
C SER A 226 10.27 -8.52 33.92
N TYR A 227 9.07 -8.36 33.35
CA TYR A 227 7.88 -9.16 33.66
C TYR A 227 7.89 -10.56 33.01
N GLY A 228 8.80 -10.84 32.07
CA GLY A 228 8.85 -12.13 31.39
C GLY A 228 7.58 -12.41 30.59
N ARG A 229 7.21 -13.67 30.40
CA ARG A 229 5.94 -14.03 29.76
C ARG A 229 5.01 -14.62 30.80
N TYR A 230 3.72 -14.33 30.69
CA TYR A 230 2.74 -14.92 31.58
C TYR A 230 1.35 -15.03 30.96
N LEU A 231 0.58 -15.94 31.54
CA LEU A 231 -0.84 -16.17 31.31
C LEU A 231 -1.54 -16.20 32.67
N GLU A 232 -2.60 -15.43 32.81
CA GLU A 232 -3.35 -15.29 34.04
C GLU A 232 -4.80 -15.73 33.85
N TRP A 233 -5.31 -16.45 34.86
CA TRP A 233 -6.70 -16.83 35.00
C TRP A 233 -7.26 -16.28 36.30
N GLU A 234 -8.49 -15.80 36.29
CA GLU A 234 -9.19 -15.29 37.47
C GLU A 234 -10.48 -16.07 37.74
N ASN A 235 -10.84 -16.17 39.01
CA ASN A 235 -12.20 -16.47 39.42
C ASN A 235 -12.98 -15.16 39.60
N PRO A 236 -13.90 -14.79 38.70
CA PRO A 236 -14.61 -13.51 38.80
C PRO A 236 -15.81 -13.55 39.76
N THR A 237 -16.09 -14.69 40.41
CA THR A 237 -17.28 -14.87 41.24
C THR A 237 -16.96 -14.81 42.75
N ASP A 238 -18.00 -14.62 43.55
CA ASP A 238 -17.95 -14.71 45.02
C ASP A 238 -17.92 -16.16 45.54
N GLU A 239 -17.96 -17.15 44.64
CA GLU A 239 -18.00 -18.58 44.96
C GLU A 239 -16.60 -19.21 44.84
N ILE A 240 -16.37 -20.31 45.57
CA ILE A 240 -15.13 -21.09 45.44
C ILE A 240 -15.27 -22.01 44.23
N LEU A 241 -14.26 -22.04 43.36
CA LEU A 241 -14.24 -22.94 42.20
C LEU A 241 -13.38 -24.18 42.47
N CYS A 242 -13.83 -25.32 41.97
CA CYS A 242 -13.07 -26.56 41.87
C CYS A 242 -13.04 -27.04 40.41
N PRO A 243 -12.11 -26.51 39.60
CA PRO A 243 -11.97 -26.90 38.21
C PRO A 243 -11.67 -28.40 38.10
N ARG A 244 -12.36 -29.08 37.18
CA ARG A 244 -12.11 -30.50 36.88
C ARG A 244 -10.95 -30.73 35.93
N ALA A 245 -10.44 -29.67 35.30
CA ALA A 245 -9.38 -29.76 34.32
C ALA A 245 -8.03 -30.01 34.99
N GLU A 246 -7.33 -31.05 34.52
CA GLU A 246 -5.97 -31.38 34.95
C GLU A 246 -4.91 -30.76 34.02
N THR A 247 -5.36 -30.23 32.87
CA THR A 247 -4.51 -29.68 31.81
C THR A 247 -5.03 -28.34 31.30
N LEU A 248 -4.13 -27.51 30.77
CA LEU A 248 -4.46 -26.37 29.91
C LEU A 248 -4.28 -26.78 28.46
N GLU A 249 -5.21 -26.42 27.58
CA GLU A 249 -5.18 -26.78 26.16
C GLU A 249 -5.04 -25.54 25.27
N TRP A 250 -4.18 -25.61 24.26
CA TRP A 250 -4.04 -24.60 23.21
C TRP A 250 -4.53 -25.19 21.90
N GLU A 251 -5.55 -24.57 21.31
CA GLU A 251 -6.07 -24.89 19.99
C GLU A 251 -5.50 -23.88 18.99
N ASP A 252 -4.83 -24.37 17.94
CA ASP A 252 -4.37 -23.59 16.78
C ASP A 252 -4.85 -24.22 15.46
N GLU A 253 -4.53 -23.60 14.31
CA GLU A 253 -4.92 -24.11 12.98
C GLU A 253 -4.28 -25.48 12.64
N GLY A 254 -3.29 -25.93 13.41
CA GLY A 254 -2.50 -27.15 13.19
C GLY A 254 -2.79 -28.30 14.17
N GLY A 255 -3.53 -28.07 15.26
CA GLY A 255 -3.91 -29.10 16.24
C GLY A 255 -4.17 -28.57 17.65
N VAL A 256 -4.18 -29.49 18.62
CA VAL A 256 -4.33 -29.18 20.05
C VAL A 256 -3.09 -29.61 20.80
N THR A 257 -2.50 -28.71 21.59
CA THR A 257 -1.39 -29.02 22.50
C THR A 257 -1.83 -28.82 23.95
N GLN A 258 -1.28 -29.60 24.88
CA GLN A 258 -1.70 -29.59 26.28
C GLN A 258 -0.51 -29.38 27.22
N PHE A 259 -0.71 -28.61 28.29
CA PHE A 259 0.23 -28.43 29.40
C PHE A 259 -0.32 -29.04 30.68
N GLN A 260 0.54 -29.78 31.39
CA GLN A 260 0.25 -30.32 32.71
C GLN A 260 1.52 -30.36 33.56
N SER A 261 1.37 -30.18 34.88
CA SER A 261 2.44 -30.40 35.86
C SER A 261 1.83 -30.67 37.25
N ASP A 262 2.59 -31.32 38.13
CA ASP A 262 2.17 -31.55 39.51
C ASP A 262 1.84 -30.26 40.26
N GLU A 263 2.62 -29.20 40.02
CA GLU A 263 2.40 -27.90 40.65
C GLU A 263 1.15 -27.21 40.11
N PHE A 264 0.92 -27.28 38.79
CA PHE A 264 -0.32 -26.80 38.18
C PHE A 264 -1.53 -27.52 38.80
N PHE A 265 -1.56 -28.85 38.74
CA PHE A 265 -2.65 -29.64 39.28
C PHE A 265 -2.91 -29.34 40.76
N LYS A 266 -1.88 -29.30 41.60
CA LYS A 266 -2.03 -29.01 43.04
C LYS A 266 -2.60 -27.62 43.31
N ARG A 267 -2.10 -26.59 42.61
CA ARG A 267 -2.46 -25.18 42.87
C ARG A 267 -3.76 -24.76 42.18
N SER A 268 -4.23 -25.49 41.17
CA SER A 268 -5.44 -25.17 40.42
C SER A 268 -6.69 -25.93 40.84
N ARG A 269 -6.56 -26.94 41.72
CA ARG A 269 -7.68 -27.76 42.21
C ARG A 269 -8.77 -26.97 42.93
N LEU A 270 -8.41 -25.82 43.50
CA LEU A 270 -9.32 -24.93 44.20
C LEU A 270 -8.90 -23.49 43.93
N ILE A 271 -9.86 -22.65 43.56
CA ILE A 271 -9.64 -21.23 43.30
C ILE A 271 -10.59 -20.45 44.20
N LEU A 272 -10.04 -19.59 45.04
CA LEU A 272 -10.81 -18.77 45.96
C LEU A 272 -11.64 -17.72 45.22
N PRO A 273 -12.72 -17.18 45.83
CA PRO A 273 -13.43 -16.02 45.32
C PRO A 273 -12.47 -14.89 44.94
N HIS A 274 -12.63 -14.32 43.74
CA HIS A 274 -11.73 -13.29 43.18
C HIS A 274 -10.26 -13.72 43.07
N GLY A 275 -9.98 -15.03 43.12
CA GLY A 275 -8.63 -15.59 43.14
C GLY A 275 -7.95 -15.63 41.77
N ILE A 276 -6.63 -15.48 41.77
CA ILE A 276 -5.78 -15.44 40.58
C ILE A 276 -4.88 -16.67 40.49
N LEU A 277 -4.80 -17.25 39.29
CA LEU A 277 -3.82 -18.24 38.90
C LEU A 277 -2.90 -17.64 37.83
N LEU A 278 -1.64 -17.43 38.19
CA LEU A 278 -0.61 -16.90 37.30
C LEU A 278 0.32 -18.02 36.83
N LEU A 279 0.49 -18.18 35.53
CA LEU A 279 1.47 -19.07 34.92
C LEU A 279 2.56 -18.23 34.25
N SER A 280 3.83 -18.55 34.48
CA SER A 280 4.96 -17.81 33.90
C SER A 280 6.12 -18.72 33.51
N ASP A 281 6.89 -18.32 32.49
CA ASP A 281 8.12 -19.00 32.10
C ASP A 281 9.35 -18.58 32.92
N GLU A 282 9.20 -17.57 33.80
CA GLU A 282 10.25 -17.12 34.72
C GLU A 282 9.82 -17.23 36.20
N GLY A 283 10.78 -17.57 37.07
CA GLY A 283 10.54 -17.69 38.51
C GLY A 283 10.33 -16.36 39.25
N LYS A 284 10.55 -15.20 38.60
CA LYS A 284 10.50 -13.88 39.25
C LYS A 284 9.08 -13.50 39.71
N LEU A 285 8.06 -13.79 38.90
CA LEU A 285 6.66 -13.55 39.24
C LEU A 285 6.11 -14.58 40.26
N GLN A 286 6.88 -15.62 40.60
CA GLN A 286 6.49 -16.71 41.52
C GLN A 286 5.14 -17.39 41.19
N GLY A 287 4.74 -17.36 39.91
CA GLY A 287 3.60 -18.10 39.38
C GLY A 287 3.89 -19.60 39.23
N ILE A 288 2.92 -20.34 38.68
CA ILE A 288 3.08 -21.75 38.28
C ILE A 288 4.04 -21.79 37.08
N PRO A 289 5.17 -22.50 37.16
CA PRO A 289 6.11 -22.58 36.05
C PRO A 289 5.49 -23.25 34.82
N ILE A 290 5.60 -22.62 33.66
CA ILE A 290 5.14 -23.18 32.37
C ILE A 290 6.24 -23.06 31.30
N PRO A 291 6.43 -24.06 30.43
CA PRO A 291 7.43 -23.97 29.36
C PRO A 291 7.15 -22.81 28.39
N LYS A 292 8.23 -22.12 28.00
CA LYS A 292 8.22 -20.96 27.09
C LYS A 292 7.40 -21.15 25.80
N LEU A 293 7.34 -22.38 25.27
CA LEU A 293 6.64 -22.71 24.03
C LEU A 293 5.15 -22.32 24.07
N TYR A 294 4.48 -22.54 25.21
CA TYR A 294 3.05 -22.23 25.39
C TYR A 294 2.77 -20.73 25.49
N LEU A 295 3.74 -19.94 25.96
CA LEU A 295 3.59 -18.50 26.14
C LEU A 295 4.09 -17.69 24.94
N SER A 296 4.96 -18.26 24.08
CA SER A 296 5.41 -17.57 22.85
C SER A 296 4.30 -17.29 21.85
N SER A 297 3.22 -18.07 21.89
CA SER A 297 2.08 -17.96 20.96
C SER A 297 0.93 -17.10 21.50
N LEU A 298 1.14 -16.34 22.56
CA LEU A 298 0.14 -15.38 23.04
C LEU A 298 0.06 -14.18 22.07
N GLY A 299 -1.07 -13.49 22.02
CA GLY A 299 -1.44 -12.46 21.03
C GLY A 299 -1.33 -12.87 19.56
N THR A 300 -1.64 -14.11 19.20
CA THR A 300 -1.64 -14.63 17.82
C THR A 300 -2.96 -15.23 17.34
N ARG A 301 -4.08 -15.01 18.05
CA ARG A 301 -5.42 -15.57 17.75
C ARG A 301 -5.65 -17.01 18.20
N ASN A 302 -4.89 -17.48 19.18
CA ASN A 302 -5.05 -18.84 19.70
C ASN A 302 -6.26 -18.95 20.63
N VAL A 303 -6.82 -20.15 20.77
CA VAL A 303 -7.82 -20.43 21.81
C VAL A 303 -7.15 -21.21 22.92
N ILE A 304 -7.25 -20.69 24.15
CA ILE A 304 -6.69 -21.36 25.34
C ILE A 304 -7.86 -21.84 26.20
N ARG A 305 -7.86 -23.12 26.56
CA ARG A 305 -8.95 -23.75 27.32
C ARG A 305 -8.47 -24.19 28.69
N PHE A 306 -9.26 -23.83 29.69
CA PHE A 306 -9.15 -24.34 31.05
C PHE A 306 -10.47 -25.06 31.34
N GLY A 307 -10.51 -26.37 31.10
CA GLY A 307 -11.75 -27.15 31.24
C GLY A 307 -12.85 -26.64 30.31
N GLU A 308 -13.93 -26.13 30.90
CA GLU A 308 -15.10 -25.66 30.15
C GLU A 308 -14.98 -24.21 29.68
N THR A 309 -14.05 -23.41 30.22
CA THR A 309 -13.87 -22.02 29.83
C THR A 309 -12.88 -21.90 28.67
N ARG A 310 -13.16 -20.93 27.80
CA ARG A 310 -12.33 -20.62 26.62
C ARG A 310 -11.89 -19.17 26.69
N TYR A 311 -10.59 -18.94 26.58
CA TYR A 311 -10.00 -17.62 26.41
C TYR A 311 -9.63 -17.43 24.94
N GLN A 312 -10.28 -16.46 24.29
CA GLN A 312 -9.95 -16.06 22.93
C GLN A 312 -8.83 -15.02 22.98
N ASP A 313 -7.61 -15.46 22.72
CA ASP A 313 -6.47 -14.56 22.60
C ASP A 313 -6.62 -13.71 21.34
N SER A 314 -6.55 -12.39 21.46
CA SER A 314 -6.71 -11.46 20.33
C SER A 314 -5.34 -10.97 19.85
N LYS A 315 -5.21 -10.60 18.58
CA LYS A 315 -3.97 -10.00 18.06
C LYS A 315 -3.69 -8.70 18.84
N PHE A 316 -2.55 -8.63 19.52
CA PHE A 316 -2.25 -7.55 20.48
C PHE A 316 -0.80 -7.09 20.36
N SER A 317 -0.58 -5.77 20.43
CA SER A 317 0.76 -5.17 20.39
C SER A 317 1.30 -4.91 21.80
N PHE A 318 2.01 -5.90 22.34
CA PHE A 318 2.55 -5.86 23.71
C PHE A 318 3.76 -4.92 23.89
N ARG A 319 4.44 -4.51 22.82
CA ARG A 319 5.52 -3.50 22.84
C ARG A 319 5.27 -2.44 21.78
N GLN A 320 5.44 -1.18 22.18
CA GLN A 320 5.20 -0.01 21.36
C GLN A 320 6.28 1.03 21.71
N GLY A 321 7.39 1.04 20.96
CA GLY A 321 8.61 1.74 21.35
C GLY A 321 9.18 1.21 22.68
N ASP A 322 9.28 2.09 23.67
CA ASP A 322 9.76 1.81 25.04
C ASP A 322 8.62 1.49 26.03
N GLU A 323 7.38 1.39 25.53
CA GLU A 323 6.20 1.06 26.32
C GLU A 323 5.80 -0.41 26.17
N PHE A 324 5.47 -1.07 27.28
CA PHE A 324 5.01 -2.45 27.35
C PHE A 324 3.58 -2.52 27.90
N PHE A 325 2.78 -3.42 27.34
CA PHE A 325 1.37 -3.58 27.68
C PHE A 325 1.02 -5.05 27.77
N SER A 326 0.22 -5.43 28.76
CA SER A 326 -0.49 -6.70 28.80
C SER A 326 -1.88 -6.58 28.16
N SER A 327 -2.41 -7.70 27.69
CA SER A 327 -3.78 -7.78 27.18
C SER A 327 -4.68 -8.27 28.30
N GLN A 328 -5.64 -7.45 28.70
CA GLN A 328 -6.56 -7.69 29.82
C GLN A 328 -7.99 -7.80 29.30
N THR A 329 -8.76 -8.77 29.80
CA THR A 329 -10.20 -8.89 29.49
C THR A 329 -10.97 -7.69 30.06
N SER A 330 -10.83 -7.46 31.36
CA SER A 330 -11.34 -6.30 32.07
C SER A 330 -10.22 -5.26 32.24
N SER A 331 -10.00 -4.44 31.22
CA SER A 331 -8.90 -3.45 31.23
C SER A 331 -9.36 -2.11 31.80
N THR A 332 -8.63 -1.56 32.77
CA THR A 332 -8.84 -0.19 33.27
C THR A 332 -7.85 0.78 32.60
N SER A 333 -7.86 2.05 32.98
CA SER A 333 -6.81 2.99 32.55
C SER A 333 -5.47 2.55 33.14
N CYS A 334 -4.37 2.62 32.39
CA CYS A 334 -3.06 2.20 32.91
C CYS A 334 -2.63 2.97 34.17
N ARG A 335 -3.03 4.23 34.29
CA ARG A 335 -2.76 5.04 35.50
C ARG A 335 -3.45 4.48 36.74
N ASP A 336 -4.65 3.93 36.58
CA ASP A 336 -5.52 3.53 37.69
C ASP A 336 -5.21 2.10 38.17
N GLN A 337 -4.21 1.45 37.57
CA GLN A 337 -3.71 0.13 37.95
C GLN A 337 -2.94 0.18 39.29
N TRP A 338 -3.07 -0.89 40.10
CA TRP A 338 -2.46 -0.97 41.44
C TRP A 338 -0.92 -0.96 41.41
N ASN A 339 -0.30 -1.57 40.39
CA ASN A 339 1.16 -1.59 40.17
C ASN A 339 1.97 -2.12 41.38
N PHE A 340 1.76 -3.39 41.77
CA PHE A 340 2.53 -4.02 42.87
C PHE A 340 4.02 -4.22 42.55
N TRP A 341 4.33 -4.59 41.31
CA TRP A 341 5.70 -4.87 40.86
C TRP A 341 6.43 -3.58 40.51
N LYS A 342 7.69 -3.46 40.95
CA LYS A 342 8.52 -2.29 40.66
C LYS A 342 9.49 -2.59 39.53
N THR A 343 9.47 -1.76 38.50
CA THR A 343 10.42 -1.83 37.37
C THR A 343 10.81 -0.41 36.90
N LYS A 344 11.85 -0.33 36.07
CA LYS A 344 12.19 0.91 35.33
C LYS A 344 11.43 1.03 34.01
N GLU A 345 10.74 -0.03 33.62
CA GLU A 345 10.04 -0.11 32.33
C GLU A 345 8.71 0.61 32.42
N ASN A 346 8.29 1.25 31.34
CA ASN A 346 6.94 1.78 31.24
C ASN A 346 6.01 0.60 30.92
N PHE A 347 5.40 0.01 31.93
CA PHE A 347 4.56 -1.17 31.81
C PHE A 347 3.11 -0.86 32.22
N CYS A 348 2.15 -1.47 31.51
CA CYS A 348 0.74 -1.43 31.86
C CYS A 348 0.17 -2.85 31.89
N GLY A 349 -0.05 -3.33 33.12
CA GLY A 349 -0.56 -4.64 33.49
C GLY A 349 -0.46 -4.85 35.01
N ASN A 350 -1.20 -5.80 35.56
CA ASN A 350 -1.21 -6.09 37.00
C ASN A 350 -1.04 -7.60 37.30
N PRO A 351 0.05 -8.24 36.84
CA PRO A 351 0.19 -9.68 37.01
C PRO A 351 0.08 -10.09 38.49
N GLY A 352 -0.85 -10.99 38.78
CA GLY A 352 -1.12 -11.55 40.10
C GLY A 352 -2.15 -10.78 40.93
N ILE A 353 -2.76 -9.72 40.40
CA ILE A 353 -3.80 -8.92 41.07
C ILE A 353 -5.05 -8.84 40.18
N PRO A 354 -6.25 -9.12 40.73
CA PRO A 354 -7.50 -8.98 39.98
C PRO A 354 -7.65 -7.59 39.38
N ASN A 355 -8.02 -7.53 38.10
CA ASN A 355 -8.17 -6.28 37.36
C ASN A 355 -9.27 -5.35 37.92
N ALA A 356 -10.24 -5.91 38.65
CA ALA A 356 -11.27 -5.15 39.35
C ALA A 356 -10.71 -4.31 40.51
N LEU A 357 -9.52 -4.65 41.04
CA LEU A 357 -8.88 -3.91 42.13
C LEU A 357 -8.13 -2.70 41.55
N GLU A 358 -8.85 -1.59 41.46
CA GLU A 358 -8.30 -0.30 41.00
C GLU A 358 -7.67 0.49 42.15
N ARG A 359 -6.67 1.32 41.83
CA ARG A 359 -6.18 2.34 42.75
C ARG A 359 -7.26 3.42 42.89
N ILE A 360 -7.62 3.78 44.12
CA ILE A 360 -8.58 4.87 44.36
C ILE A 360 -7.96 6.16 43.80
N PRO A 361 -8.57 6.81 42.79
CA PRO A 361 -8.07 8.07 42.26
C PRO A 361 -8.11 9.13 43.36
N SER A 362 -7.12 10.03 43.37
CA SER A 362 -7.21 11.24 44.19
C SER A 362 -8.52 11.98 43.88
N PRO A 363 -9.20 12.60 44.87
CA PRO A 363 -10.51 13.24 44.67
C PRO A 363 -10.51 14.41 43.67
N GLU A 364 -9.36 14.86 43.18
CA GLU A 364 -9.26 15.69 41.99
C GLU A 364 -9.67 14.85 40.76
N SER A 365 -10.85 15.13 40.21
CA SER A 365 -11.45 14.40 39.09
C SER A 365 -10.54 14.41 37.86
N LEU A 366 -9.71 13.39 37.72
CA LEU A 366 -8.87 13.24 36.53
C LEU A 366 -9.78 12.97 35.32
N PRO A 367 -9.52 13.61 34.17
CA PRO A 367 -10.44 13.60 33.04
C PRO A 367 -10.48 12.23 32.36
N HIS A 368 -11.68 11.65 32.25
CA HIS A 368 -11.91 10.47 31.41
C HIS A 368 -11.87 10.87 29.93
N CYS A 369 -11.12 10.14 29.12
CA CYS A 369 -11.13 10.33 27.68
C CYS A 369 -12.24 9.53 27.00
N SER A 370 -12.99 10.18 26.13
CA SER A 370 -14.04 9.56 25.32
C SER A 370 -13.56 9.42 23.86
N PRO A 371 -13.79 8.28 23.18
CA PRO A 371 -13.42 8.09 21.78
C PRO A 371 -14.00 9.16 20.85
N GLU A 372 -15.20 9.68 21.18
CA GLU A 372 -15.92 10.72 20.47
C GLU A 372 -15.10 12.01 20.33
N GLN A 373 -14.28 12.34 21.33
CA GLN A 373 -13.46 13.56 21.38
C GLN A 373 -12.23 13.51 20.49
N ILE A 374 -11.80 12.32 20.04
CA ILE A 374 -10.61 12.15 19.21
C ILE A 374 -11.01 12.20 17.73
N TYR A 375 -10.37 13.06 16.95
CA TYR A 375 -10.66 13.24 15.52
C TYR A 375 -9.39 13.07 14.71
N LEU A 376 -9.45 12.30 13.63
CA LEU A 376 -8.36 12.24 12.66
C LEU A 376 -8.28 13.57 11.91
N THR A 377 -7.09 14.13 11.80
CA THR A 377 -6.82 15.39 11.11
C THR A 377 -5.91 15.23 9.89
N GLU A 378 -4.99 14.26 9.93
CA GLU A 378 -4.04 14.02 8.85
C GLU A 378 -3.59 12.55 8.84
N PHE A 379 -3.41 11.97 7.66
CA PHE A 379 -2.86 10.63 7.50
C PHE A 379 -1.75 10.61 6.45
N TYR A 380 -0.63 9.98 6.78
CA TYR A 380 0.49 9.81 5.86
C TYR A 380 0.91 8.34 5.81
N PRO A 381 0.93 7.69 4.63
CA PRO A 381 1.29 6.28 4.54
C PRO A 381 2.78 5.98 4.75
N GLY A 382 3.66 6.99 4.68
CA GLY A 382 5.11 6.81 4.77
C GLY A 382 5.76 6.53 3.42
N ASN A 383 7.09 6.66 3.34
CA ASN A 383 7.87 6.30 2.14
C ASN A 383 8.50 4.91 2.26
N GLN A 384 8.90 4.36 1.11
CA GLN A 384 9.67 3.12 1.05
C GLN A 384 11.11 3.34 1.56
N THR A 385 11.73 2.29 2.09
CA THR A 385 13.05 2.35 2.76
C THR A 385 14.22 2.69 1.84
N ASP A 386 14.01 2.58 0.53
CA ASP A 386 14.93 2.92 -0.55
C ASP A 386 14.80 4.39 -1.01
N SER A 387 13.82 5.15 -0.49
CA SER A 387 13.73 6.58 -0.76
C SER A 387 14.86 7.37 -0.09
N GLN A 388 15.20 8.53 -0.67
CA GLN A 388 16.14 9.48 -0.07
C GLN A 388 15.65 9.99 1.30
N PHE A 389 14.33 9.93 1.55
CA PHE A 389 13.67 10.43 2.76
C PHE A 389 12.65 9.40 3.28
N PRO A 390 13.09 8.40 4.06
CA PRO A 390 12.25 7.31 4.54
C PRO A 390 11.41 7.73 5.77
N PHE A 391 10.61 8.79 5.62
CA PHE A 391 9.70 9.24 6.66
C PHE A 391 8.68 8.14 6.98
N PRO A 392 8.54 7.73 8.25
CA PRO A 392 7.58 6.69 8.62
C PRO A 392 6.16 7.22 8.55
N GLY A 393 5.21 6.36 8.19
CA GLY A 393 3.80 6.71 8.14
C GLY A 393 3.25 7.11 9.51
N PHE A 394 2.21 7.95 9.51
CA PHE A 394 1.55 8.44 10.71
C PHE A 394 0.04 8.64 10.53
N PHE A 395 -0.67 8.60 11.66
CA PHE A 395 -2.02 9.13 11.83
C PHE A 395 -1.95 10.27 12.84
N GLU A 396 -2.45 11.45 12.48
CA GLU A 396 -2.55 12.60 13.36
C GLU A 396 -3.97 12.73 13.88
N PHE A 397 -4.07 12.96 15.18
CA PHE A 397 -5.33 13.12 15.87
C PHE A 397 -5.37 14.42 16.65
N GLN A 398 -6.56 15.01 16.71
CA GLN A 398 -6.90 16.18 17.52
C GLN A 398 -7.87 15.80 18.63
N ASN A 399 -7.61 16.29 19.84
CA ASN A 399 -8.59 16.28 20.92
C ASN A 399 -9.55 17.48 20.79
N ARG A 400 -10.81 17.25 20.42
CA ARG A 400 -11.86 18.28 20.41
C ARG A 400 -12.64 18.39 21.73
N GLY A 401 -12.30 17.57 22.73
CA GLY A 401 -12.82 17.67 24.09
C GLY A 401 -12.00 18.62 24.97
N THR A 402 -12.46 18.91 26.19
CA THR A 402 -11.77 19.83 27.10
C THR A 402 -10.44 19.29 27.60
N ARG A 403 -10.43 18.08 28.20
CA ARG A 403 -9.23 17.34 28.60
C ARG A 403 -9.46 15.84 28.41
N CYS A 404 -8.44 15.12 27.97
CA CYS A 404 -8.50 13.69 27.69
C CYS A 404 -7.22 12.99 28.17
N ASP A 405 -7.34 11.99 29.06
CA ASP A 405 -6.23 11.09 29.39
C ASP A 405 -6.15 9.93 28.42
N LEU A 406 -5.08 9.89 27.62
CA LEU A 406 -4.87 8.85 26.62
C LEU A 406 -4.70 7.45 27.22
N SER A 407 -4.28 7.31 28.49
CA SER A 407 -4.04 5.99 29.10
C SER A 407 -5.30 5.11 29.24
N GLY A 408 -6.49 5.70 29.05
CA GLY A 408 -7.78 5.02 29.05
C GLY A 408 -8.28 4.51 27.69
N LEU A 409 -7.53 4.71 26.60
CA LEU A 409 -7.96 4.36 25.23
C LEU A 409 -7.11 3.26 24.58
N ASN A 410 -7.75 2.53 23.67
CA ASN A 410 -7.15 1.57 22.74
C ASN A 410 -7.43 1.99 21.30
N TRP A 411 -6.45 1.80 20.43
CA TRP A 411 -6.59 1.90 18.99
C TRP A 411 -6.66 0.49 18.40
N ILE A 412 -7.65 0.20 17.58
CA ILE A 412 -7.83 -1.10 16.95
C ILE A 412 -7.65 -0.90 15.45
N PHE A 413 -6.60 -1.52 14.91
CA PHE A 413 -6.20 -1.41 13.52
C PHE A 413 -5.82 -2.79 12.98
N ASP A 414 -6.41 -3.22 11.86
CA ASP A 414 -6.20 -4.57 11.30
C ASP A 414 -6.35 -5.68 12.35
N ASP A 415 -7.49 -5.64 13.07
CA ASP A 415 -7.85 -6.49 14.22
C ASP A 415 -6.80 -6.55 15.34
N THR A 416 -5.84 -5.63 15.34
CA THR A 416 -4.75 -5.56 16.32
C THR A 416 -5.03 -4.46 17.30
N ILE A 417 -4.95 -4.77 18.58
CA ILE A 417 -5.17 -3.80 19.65
C ILE A 417 -3.84 -3.13 20.02
N PHE A 418 -3.85 -1.80 20.01
CA PHE A 418 -2.75 -0.92 20.40
C PHE A 418 -3.23 0.05 21.50
N PRO A 419 -2.93 -0.22 22.78
CA PRO A 419 -3.13 0.77 23.83
C PRO A 419 -2.43 2.11 23.55
N PHE A 420 -3.03 3.22 23.94
CA PHE A 420 -2.51 4.55 23.61
C PHE A 420 -1.25 4.93 24.41
N SER A 421 -1.24 4.70 25.74
CA SER A 421 -0.15 5.08 26.64
C SER A 421 -0.14 4.20 27.90
N THR A 422 1.05 3.92 28.45
CA THR A 422 1.21 3.14 29.71
C THR A 422 1.09 4.00 30.97
N LYS A 423 1.18 5.32 30.83
CA LYS A 423 1.11 6.28 31.93
C LYS A 423 0.13 7.39 31.59
N GLU A 424 -0.24 8.15 32.62
CA GLU A 424 -1.05 9.37 32.47
C GLU A 424 -0.46 10.25 31.36
N THR A 425 -1.30 10.61 30.39
CA THR A 425 -0.93 11.50 29.29
C THR A 425 -2.14 12.36 28.97
N ILE A 426 -2.17 13.55 29.58
CA ILE A 426 -3.27 14.48 29.45
C ILE A 426 -3.10 15.31 28.18
N LEU A 427 -4.10 15.24 27.29
CA LEU A 427 -4.29 16.16 26.18
C LEU A 427 -5.24 17.26 26.60
N GLU A 428 -4.82 18.51 26.40
CA GLU A 428 -5.70 19.67 26.50
C GLU A 428 -6.55 19.82 25.23
N GLN A 429 -7.53 20.73 25.25
CA GLN A 429 -8.37 21.02 24.10
C GLN A 429 -7.53 21.47 22.89
N ASP A 430 -7.90 20.98 21.71
CA ASP A 430 -7.26 21.21 20.41
C ASP A 430 -5.82 20.69 20.29
N ALA A 431 -5.30 19.99 21.31
CA ALA A 431 -3.99 19.37 21.26
C ALA A 431 -3.93 18.28 20.18
N LEU A 432 -2.80 18.25 19.46
CA LEU A 432 -2.50 17.28 18.42
C LEU A 432 -1.51 16.23 18.95
N PHE A 433 -1.71 15.00 18.52
CA PHE A 433 -0.79 13.89 18.78
C PHE A 433 -0.75 12.95 17.59
N LEU A 434 0.35 12.20 17.46
CA LEU A 434 0.59 11.35 16.30
C LEU A 434 0.78 9.89 16.73
N PHE A 435 0.14 8.98 16.02
CA PHE A 435 0.53 7.58 15.97
C PHE A 435 1.47 7.37 14.81
N VAL A 436 2.72 7.05 15.13
CA VAL A 436 3.80 6.90 14.15
C VAL A 436 4.27 5.46 14.11
N ARG A 437 4.59 4.95 12.92
CA ARG A 437 5.17 3.59 12.81
C ARG A 437 6.51 3.48 13.53
N LYS A 438 7.30 4.56 13.46
CA LYS A 438 8.57 4.76 14.16
C LYS A 438 8.71 6.24 14.52
N PRO A 439 9.35 6.59 15.65
CA PRO A 439 9.52 7.99 16.06
C PRO A 439 10.29 8.82 15.04
N TRP A 440 9.86 10.07 14.83
CA TRP A 440 10.58 11.05 14.02
C TRP A 440 11.58 11.78 14.94
N THR A 441 12.74 11.17 15.11
CA THR A 441 13.78 11.70 16.02
C THR A 441 14.14 13.15 15.69
N GLY A 442 14.04 14.04 16.67
CA GLY A 442 14.50 15.44 16.57
C GLY A 442 13.42 16.48 16.23
N TRP A 443 12.15 16.09 16.03
CA TRP A 443 11.09 17.01 15.62
C TRP A 443 10.23 17.56 16.78
N GLY A 444 10.24 16.90 17.94
CA GLY A 444 9.57 17.40 19.15
C GLY A 444 8.04 17.30 19.14
N TYR A 445 7.46 16.49 18.25
CA TYR A 445 6.02 16.23 18.22
C TYR A 445 5.59 15.32 19.39
N LEU A 446 4.30 15.38 19.75
CA LEU A 446 3.71 14.44 20.70
C LEU A 446 3.41 13.12 19.98
N GLU A 447 4.44 12.29 19.85
CA GLU A 447 4.38 11.01 19.14
C GLU A 447 4.19 9.84 20.10
N LYS A 448 3.39 8.88 19.64
CA LYS A 448 3.33 7.53 20.21
C LYS A 448 3.65 6.53 19.12
N GLU A 449 4.72 5.76 19.31
CA GLU A 449 5.05 4.69 18.40
C GLU A 449 3.97 3.62 18.44
N LYS A 450 3.43 3.24 17.28
CA LYS A 450 2.50 2.14 17.08
C LYS A 450 3.04 1.31 15.92
N PRO A 451 3.50 0.07 16.12
CA PRO A 451 4.15 -0.72 15.07
C PRO A 451 3.13 -1.33 14.09
N PHE A 452 2.25 -0.51 13.53
CA PHE A 452 1.28 -0.93 12.52
C PHE A 452 1.96 -1.20 11.17
N SER A 453 1.30 -2.01 10.34
CA SER A 453 1.75 -2.34 9.00
C SER A 453 0.75 -1.81 7.98
N LEU A 454 1.26 -1.23 6.89
CA LEU A 454 0.48 -0.79 5.76
C LEU A 454 0.94 -1.53 4.49
N PRO A 455 0.07 -1.72 3.49
CA PRO A 455 0.46 -2.14 2.15
C PRO A 455 1.53 -1.21 1.54
N GLN A 456 2.24 -1.68 0.51
CA GLN A 456 3.28 -0.88 -0.16
C GLN A 456 2.72 0.35 -0.91
N LEU A 457 1.48 0.27 -1.37
CA LEU A 457 0.73 1.33 -2.03
C LEU A 457 -0.56 1.57 -1.25
N VAL A 458 -0.74 2.80 -0.78
CA VAL A 458 -1.90 3.21 0.01
C VAL A 458 -2.39 4.53 -0.54
N PHE A 459 -3.60 4.50 -1.11
CA PHE A 459 -4.28 5.68 -1.67
C PHE A 459 -5.45 6.14 -0.78
N GLN A 460 -5.72 5.43 0.31
CA GLN A 460 -6.93 5.63 1.11
C GLN A 460 -6.55 5.61 2.59
N ILE A 461 -7.30 6.35 3.40
CA ILE A 461 -7.15 6.24 4.85
C ILE A 461 -7.77 4.89 5.25
N PRO A 462 -7.00 3.96 5.82
CA PRO A 462 -7.55 2.68 6.24
C PRO A 462 -8.49 2.86 7.43
N SER A 463 -9.58 2.10 7.46
CA SER A 463 -10.54 2.13 8.56
C SER A 463 -9.93 1.61 9.87
N PHE A 464 -10.37 2.18 10.99
CA PHE A 464 -9.91 1.80 12.33
C PHE A 464 -10.94 2.13 13.40
N LEU A 465 -10.72 1.65 14.63
CA LEU A 465 -11.57 1.98 15.77
C LEU A 465 -10.75 2.56 16.92
N ILE A 466 -11.36 3.46 17.68
CA ILE A 466 -10.88 3.87 18.99
C ILE A 466 -11.85 3.33 20.04
N GLN A 467 -11.35 2.65 21.06
CA GLN A 467 -12.15 2.00 22.09
C GLN A 467 -11.74 2.47 23.48
N THR A 468 -12.70 2.67 24.38
CA THR A 468 -12.41 2.83 25.82
C THR A 468 -11.97 1.51 26.43
N ARG A 469 -10.91 1.52 27.24
CA ARG A 469 -10.42 0.31 27.91
C ARG A 469 -11.47 -0.29 28.86
N LYS A 470 -12.07 0.54 29.72
CA LYS A 470 -12.99 0.10 30.78
C LYS A 470 -14.38 -0.25 30.28
N THR A 471 -15.01 0.65 29.53
CA THR A 471 -16.41 0.48 29.10
C THR A 471 -16.57 -0.20 27.75
N LYS A 472 -15.47 -0.44 27.03
CA LYS A 472 -15.42 -1.03 25.67
C LYS A 472 -16.26 -0.27 24.62
N LYS A 473 -16.63 0.98 24.90
CA LYS A 473 -17.32 1.87 23.96
C LYS A 473 -16.37 2.21 22.81
N THR A 474 -16.87 2.14 21.58
CA THR A 474 -16.07 2.31 20.36
C THR A 474 -16.56 3.48 19.52
N LYS A 475 -15.62 4.23 18.93
CA LYS A 475 -15.85 5.08 17.76
C LYS A 475 -15.18 4.45 16.56
N THR A 476 -15.96 4.14 15.54
CA THR A 476 -15.46 3.61 14.26
C THR A 476 -15.14 4.78 13.33
N PHE A 477 -13.97 4.73 12.71
CA PHE A 477 -13.56 5.63 11.63
C PHE A 477 -13.66 4.83 10.33
N LEU A 478 -14.70 5.14 9.56
CA LEU A 478 -14.94 4.56 8.24
C LEU A 478 -14.70 5.64 7.21
N PHE A 479 -13.96 5.29 6.17
CA PHE A 479 -13.64 6.16 5.05
C PHE A 479 -14.24 5.56 3.77
N PRO A 480 -14.66 6.38 2.79
CA PRO A 480 -15.27 5.86 1.56
C PRO A 480 -14.28 4.98 0.77
N GLU A 481 -14.66 3.72 0.50
CA GLU A 481 -13.82 2.76 -0.25
C GLU A 481 -13.63 3.15 -1.72
N ASP A 482 -14.46 4.06 -2.22
CA ASP A 482 -14.43 4.60 -3.58
C ASP A 482 -13.57 5.87 -3.70
N HIS A 483 -13.05 6.44 -2.59
CA HIS A 483 -12.22 7.65 -2.61
C HIS A 483 -10.72 7.32 -2.63
N PHE A 484 -10.01 7.68 -3.69
CA PHE A 484 -8.58 7.45 -3.88
C PHE A 484 -7.80 8.77 -3.92
N HIS A 485 -6.78 8.89 -3.08
CA HIS A 485 -5.94 10.07 -2.96
C HIS A 485 -4.60 9.82 -3.64
N LEU A 486 -4.31 10.63 -4.65
CA LEU A 486 -3.13 10.49 -5.49
C LEU A 486 -1.95 11.24 -4.85
N LEU A 487 -1.31 10.59 -3.88
CA LEU A 487 -0.28 11.19 -3.01
C LEU A 487 1.15 11.09 -3.57
N ARG A 488 1.33 10.22 -4.55
CA ARG A 488 2.64 9.73 -4.99
C ARG A 488 3.06 10.41 -6.28
N ASN A 489 4.31 10.86 -6.28
CA ASN A 489 5.04 11.27 -7.48
C ASN A 489 6.33 10.44 -7.51
N THR A 490 6.61 9.73 -8.61
CA THR A 490 7.67 8.71 -8.68
C THR A 490 7.51 7.62 -7.60
N ASN A 491 8.54 7.37 -6.79
CA ASN A 491 8.53 6.37 -5.73
C ASN A 491 8.23 6.91 -4.32
N SER A 492 7.92 8.20 -4.19
CA SER A 492 7.73 8.85 -2.88
C SER A 492 6.31 9.42 -2.74
N ASN A 493 5.71 9.19 -1.58
CA ASN A 493 4.48 9.84 -1.15
C ASN A 493 4.85 11.26 -0.72
N LEU A 494 4.59 12.24 -1.58
CA LEU A 494 4.92 13.64 -1.34
C LEU A 494 3.81 14.35 -0.55
N HIS A 495 2.59 13.83 -0.60
CA HIS A 495 1.44 14.40 0.10
C HIS A 495 0.98 13.46 1.22
N SER A 496 0.51 14.03 2.32
CA SER A 496 -0.42 13.36 3.24
C SER A 496 -1.86 13.56 2.77
N ILE A 497 -2.80 12.84 3.37
CA ILE A 497 -4.23 13.11 3.25
C ILE A 497 -4.60 14.02 4.42
N TYR A 498 -5.07 15.23 4.10
CA TYR A 498 -5.62 16.16 5.07
C TYR A 498 -7.11 15.88 5.24
N GLN A 499 -7.58 15.78 6.49
CA GLN A 499 -8.98 15.54 6.84
C GLN A 499 -9.57 16.77 7.51
N ASN A 500 -10.52 17.44 6.85
CA ASN A 500 -11.35 18.47 7.46
C ASN A 500 -12.71 18.55 6.77
N GLU A 501 -13.70 17.84 7.33
CA GLU A 501 -15.02 17.57 6.73
C GLU A 501 -14.98 16.72 5.44
N GLU A 502 -14.00 16.97 4.57
CA GLU A 502 -13.67 16.19 3.37
C GLU A 502 -12.20 15.75 3.41
N GLU A 503 -11.85 14.75 2.60
CA GLU A 503 -10.51 14.22 2.42
C GLU A 503 -9.89 14.75 1.13
N PHE A 504 -8.63 15.19 1.18
CA PHE A 504 -7.89 15.58 -0.01
C PHE A 504 -6.37 15.51 0.22
N PRO A 505 -5.56 15.36 -0.84
CA PRO A 505 -4.10 15.46 -0.72
C PRO A 505 -3.69 16.83 -0.17
N HIS A 506 -2.87 16.84 0.87
CA HIS A 506 -2.47 18.04 1.57
C HIS A 506 -1.70 19.01 0.64
N PRO A 507 -2.01 20.31 0.63
CA PRO A 507 -1.36 21.28 -0.24
C PRO A 507 -0.09 21.90 0.35
N ARG A 508 0.51 22.83 -0.41
CA ARG A 508 1.64 23.63 0.08
C ARG A 508 1.23 24.61 1.18
N GLU A 509 0.02 25.15 1.10
CA GLU A 509 -0.54 26.00 2.15
C GLU A 509 -0.72 25.17 3.43
N GLY A 510 -0.28 25.69 4.58
CA GLY A 510 -0.37 24.98 5.86
C GLY A 510 0.70 23.92 6.10
N ALA A 511 1.44 23.47 5.07
CA ALA A 511 2.49 22.48 5.21
C ALA A 511 3.65 22.96 6.10
N ASN A 512 4.32 22.01 6.77
CA ASN A 512 5.51 22.30 7.55
C ASN A 512 6.63 22.82 6.63
N SER A 513 7.26 23.95 6.98
CA SER A 513 8.23 24.61 6.11
C SER A 513 9.49 23.79 5.83
N ILE A 514 9.94 22.97 6.79
CA ILE A 514 11.11 22.10 6.64
C ILE A 514 10.76 20.97 5.69
N LEU A 515 9.63 20.29 5.90
CA LEU A 515 9.17 19.20 5.02
C LEU A 515 8.88 19.71 3.60
N LEU A 516 8.29 20.89 3.48
CA LEU A 516 8.04 21.54 2.19
C LEU A 516 9.34 21.85 1.43
N SER A 517 10.43 22.22 2.13
CA SER A 517 11.75 22.42 1.51
C SER A 517 12.35 21.12 0.95
N LEU A 518 11.92 19.97 1.49
CA LEU A 518 12.28 18.64 1.01
C LEU A 518 11.29 18.09 -0.04
N GLY A 519 10.29 18.89 -0.44
CA GLY A 519 9.28 18.53 -1.44
C GLY A 519 8.01 17.89 -0.88
N PHE A 520 7.87 17.76 0.44
CA PHE A 520 6.71 17.15 1.08
C PHE A 520 5.65 18.17 1.50
N GLN A 521 4.40 17.88 1.18
CA GLN A 521 3.23 18.65 1.54
C GLN A 521 2.48 17.88 2.63
N MET A 522 2.88 18.14 3.87
CA MET A 522 2.30 17.56 5.08
C MET A 522 2.59 18.47 6.27
N SER A 523 1.77 18.39 7.33
CA SER A 523 1.80 19.31 8.47
C SER A 523 1.77 18.63 9.83
N PRO A 524 2.58 17.57 10.09
CA PRO A 524 2.53 16.84 11.35
C PRO A 524 2.72 17.78 12.55
N GLY A 525 1.86 17.60 13.55
CA GLY A 525 1.81 18.40 14.78
C GLY A 525 1.15 19.77 14.62
N THR A 526 0.63 20.12 13.43
CA THR A 526 0.04 21.43 13.15
C THR A 526 -1.16 21.32 12.23
N HIS A 527 -2.36 21.59 12.73
CA HIS A 527 -3.58 21.58 11.92
C HIS A 527 -4.12 23.00 11.74
N LYS A 528 -4.01 23.56 10.53
CA LYS A 528 -4.54 24.88 10.18
C LYS A 528 -5.57 24.74 9.06
N PRO A 529 -6.71 25.46 9.11
CA PRO A 529 -7.68 25.43 8.03
C PRO A 529 -7.04 25.80 6.69
N ILE A 530 -7.33 25.01 5.66
CA ILE A 530 -6.76 25.13 4.33
C ILE A 530 -7.86 25.48 3.32
N SER A 531 -7.55 26.38 2.38
CA SER A 531 -8.44 26.69 1.26
C SER A 531 -8.42 25.56 0.23
N LYS A 532 -9.60 25.11 -0.22
CA LYS A 532 -9.78 24.01 -1.18
C LYS A 532 -10.36 24.49 -2.53
N PRO A 533 -9.62 25.25 -3.35
CA PRO A 533 -10.09 25.58 -4.69
C PRO A 533 -10.25 24.29 -5.51
N LYS A 534 -11.48 24.01 -5.97
CA LYS A 534 -11.76 22.92 -6.90
C LYS A 534 -11.40 23.35 -8.31
N LEU A 535 -10.69 22.49 -9.03
CA LEU A 535 -10.24 22.76 -10.39
C LEU A 535 -11.00 21.91 -11.40
N GLY A 536 -11.26 22.51 -12.57
CA GLY A 536 -11.66 21.78 -13.76
C GLY A 536 -10.45 21.29 -14.54
N GLY A 537 -10.65 20.26 -15.37
CA GLY A 537 -9.63 19.72 -16.25
C GLY A 537 -10.18 19.40 -17.64
N GLU A 538 -9.27 19.09 -18.55
CA GLU A 538 -9.56 18.62 -19.90
C GLU A 538 -8.77 17.36 -20.20
N LEU A 539 -9.43 16.26 -20.57
CA LEU A 539 -8.73 15.04 -20.99
C LEU A 539 -8.08 15.28 -22.36
N LEU A 540 -6.75 15.18 -22.43
CA LEU A 540 -5.97 15.55 -23.62
C LEU A 540 -5.56 14.36 -24.47
N GLU A 541 -5.09 13.28 -23.84
CA GLU A 541 -4.60 12.07 -24.54
C GLU A 541 -4.84 10.83 -23.70
N PHE A 542 -5.03 9.69 -24.37
CA PHE A 542 -4.99 8.36 -23.78
C PHE A 542 -4.19 7.38 -24.65
N SER A 543 -3.31 6.60 -24.02
CA SER A 543 -2.52 5.53 -24.63
C SER A 543 -2.86 4.19 -23.98
N PRO A 544 -3.44 3.22 -24.72
CA PRO A 544 -3.77 1.87 -24.21
C PRO A 544 -2.63 0.84 -24.32
N PHE A 545 -1.45 1.23 -24.83
CA PHE A 545 -0.37 0.29 -25.14
C PHE A 545 0.30 -0.29 -23.88
N GLN A 546 1.39 -1.06 -24.05
CA GLN A 546 2.11 -1.80 -23.00
C GLN A 546 2.36 -0.99 -21.71
N PHE A 547 2.48 0.34 -21.81
CA PHE A 547 2.58 1.27 -20.69
C PHE A 547 1.43 2.29 -20.75
N PRO A 548 0.23 1.94 -20.23
CA PRO A 548 -0.93 2.79 -20.40
C PRO A 548 -0.82 4.10 -19.59
N PHE A 549 -1.27 5.20 -20.18
CA PHE A 549 -1.36 6.50 -19.51
C PHE A 549 -2.47 7.36 -20.11
N PHE A 550 -2.91 8.38 -19.36
CA PHE A 550 -3.69 9.49 -19.89
C PHE A 550 -3.22 10.82 -19.31
N ASP A 551 -3.52 11.91 -20.02
CA ASP A 551 -3.12 13.27 -19.64
C ASP A 551 -4.33 14.17 -19.41
N PHE A 552 -4.29 14.95 -18.32
CA PHE A 552 -5.21 16.06 -18.08
C PHE A 552 -4.52 17.42 -18.24
N GLY A 553 -5.21 18.34 -18.90
CA GLY A 553 -4.83 19.73 -19.09
C GLY A 553 -5.53 20.67 -18.11
N PHE A 554 -4.77 21.65 -17.62
CA PHE A 554 -5.18 22.66 -16.64
C PHE A 554 -4.75 24.06 -17.05
N HIS A 555 -5.29 25.11 -16.44
CA HIS A 555 -4.70 26.44 -16.58
C HIS A 555 -3.40 26.56 -15.77
N THR A 556 -2.37 27.17 -16.37
CA THR A 556 -1.00 27.23 -15.81
C THR A 556 -0.87 28.05 -14.53
N ASN A 557 -1.89 28.81 -14.14
CA ASN A 557 -1.83 29.66 -12.94
C ASN A 557 -2.77 29.19 -11.82
N GLU A 558 -3.48 28.08 -12.03
CA GLU A 558 -4.41 27.51 -11.06
C GLU A 558 -3.70 26.49 -10.16
N GLU A 559 -4.09 26.46 -8.90
CA GLU A 559 -3.63 25.49 -7.90
C GLU A 559 -4.84 25.06 -7.10
N GLY A 560 -4.96 23.76 -6.79
CA GLY A 560 -6.15 23.24 -6.13
C GLY A 560 -6.37 21.74 -6.30
N VAL A 561 -7.51 21.28 -5.80
CA VAL A 561 -7.93 19.88 -5.88
C VAL A 561 -8.63 19.65 -7.21
N PHE A 562 -8.08 18.74 -8.01
CA PHE A 562 -8.77 18.17 -9.16
C PHE A 562 -9.31 16.80 -8.77
N SER A 563 -10.57 16.51 -9.13
CA SER A 563 -11.11 15.17 -9.00
C SER A 563 -11.75 14.68 -10.30
N PHE A 564 -11.65 13.37 -10.51
CA PHE A 564 -12.35 12.66 -11.58
C PHE A 564 -12.90 11.34 -11.05
N ARG A 565 -14.00 10.89 -11.62
CA ARG A 565 -14.71 9.67 -11.21
C ARG A 565 -14.84 8.70 -12.36
N THR A 566 -14.68 7.41 -12.12
CA THR A 566 -14.90 6.35 -13.11
C THR A 566 -16.39 5.98 -13.22
N GLU A 567 -16.75 5.19 -14.24
CA GLU A 567 -18.09 4.58 -14.37
C GLU A 567 -18.49 3.72 -13.17
N SER A 568 -17.52 3.04 -12.54
CA SER A 568 -17.73 2.27 -11.31
C SER A 568 -17.84 3.14 -10.05
N SER A 569 -17.99 4.46 -10.21
CA SER A 569 -18.12 5.46 -9.14
C SER A 569 -16.88 5.64 -8.25
N GLN A 570 -15.70 5.13 -8.64
CA GLN A 570 -14.45 5.41 -7.93
C GLN A 570 -14.01 6.85 -8.21
N GLU A 571 -13.80 7.65 -7.17
CA GLU A 571 -13.37 9.05 -7.25
C GLU A 571 -11.89 9.18 -6.89
N PHE A 572 -11.15 9.94 -7.69
CA PHE A 572 -9.71 10.14 -7.56
C PHE A 572 -9.43 11.61 -7.30
N PHE A 573 -8.67 11.90 -6.24
CA PHE A 573 -8.32 13.26 -5.80
C PHE A 573 -6.84 13.51 -6.00
N LEU A 574 -6.51 14.59 -6.71
CA LEU A 574 -5.15 15.06 -6.95
C LEU A 574 -5.02 16.51 -6.49
N TRP A 575 -3.93 16.83 -5.78
CA TRP A 575 -3.52 18.22 -5.63
C TRP A 575 -2.67 18.67 -6.82
N LYS A 576 -3.22 19.54 -7.66
CA LYS A 576 -2.54 20.08 -8.84
C LYS A 576 -1.75 21.34 -8.44
N PRO A 577 -0.41 21.36 -8.57
CA PRO A 577 0.40 22.52 -8.23
C PRO A 577 0.30 23.61 -9.30
N LYS A 578 0.54 24.87 -8.91
CA LYS A 578 0.44 26.04 -9.79
C LYS A 578 1.20 25.87 -11.10
N SER A 579 2.46 25.43 -11.05
CA SER A 579 3.39 25.40 -12.18
C SER A 579 3.14 24.33 -13.25
N GLN A 580 2.16 23.44 -13.08
CA GLN A 580 1.90 22.37 -14.06
C GLN A 580 0.72 22.75 -14.96
N SER A 581 0.87 22.65 -16.27
CA SER A 581 -0.24 22.78 -17.22
C SER A 581 -0.83 21.43 -17.61
N ILE A 582 -0.05 20.36 -17.48
CA ILE A 582 -0.42 18.99 -17.84
C ILE A 582 -0.01 18.07 -16.69
N VAL A 583 -0.88 17.12 -16.36
CA VAL A 583 -0.59 16.03 -15.42
C VAL A 583 -0.89 14.69 -16.09
N SER A 584 0.08 13.78 -15.99
CA SER A 584 0.02 12.46 -16.60
C SER A 584 -0.22 11.39 -15.55
N PHE A 585 -1.11 10.45 -15.83
CA PHE A 585 -1.53 9.40 -14.91
C PHE A 585 -1.21 8.02 -15.48
N THR A 586 -0.62 7.14 -14.65
CA THR A 586 -0.27 5.76 -15.04
C THR A 586 -0.31 4.84 -13.82
N ASN A 587 -0.36 3.52 -14.00
CA ASN A 587 -0.34 2.57 -12.87
C ASN A 587 1.07 2.41 -12.28
N LEU A 588 2.08 2.35 -13.15
CA LEU A 588 3.47 2.10 -12.75
C LEU A 588 4.42 2.97 -13.57
N PRO A 589 5.50 3.48 -12.95
CA PRO A 589 6.52 4.22 -13.66
C PRO A 589 7.27 3.25 -14.56
N SER A 590 7.60 3.70 -15.76
CA SER A 590 8.36 2.92 -16.73
C SER A 590 9.34 3.83 -17.44
N VAL A 591 10.39 3.24 -18.02
CA VAL A 591 11.34 3.97 -18.87
C VAL A 591 10.62 4.72 -20.01
N CYS A 592 9.47 4.21 -20.45
CA CYS A 592 8.69 4.78 -21.53
C CYS A 592 7.72 5.88 -21.07
N ASN A 593 7.19 5.81 -19.84
CA ASN A 593 6.29 6.84 -19.31
C ASN A 593 7.04 8.00 -18.61
N GLY A 594 8.33 7.81 -18.32
CA GLY A 594 9.14 8.78 -17.60
C GLY A 594 8.77 8.90 -16.12
N ASP A 595 9.47 9.82 -15.43
CA ASP A 595 9.41 9.90 -13.97
C ASP A 595 8.31 10.86 -13.46
N ARG A 596 7.83 11.80 -14.29
CA ARG A 596 6.89 12.86 -13.86
C ARG A 596 5.43 12.44 -14.01
N VAL A 597 5.06 11.31 -13.39
CA VAL A 597 3.73 10.72 -13.49
C VAL A 597 3.06 10.56 -12.14
N VAL A 598 1.74 10.68 -12.12
CA VAL A 598 0.89 10.40 -10.96
C VAL A 598 0.44 8.95 -11.02
N HIS A 599 0.66 8.22 -9.93
CA HIS A 599 0.37 6.79 -9.88
C HIS A 599 -1.11 6.51 -9.59
N LEU A 600 -1.71 5.62 -10.36
CA LEU A 600 -3.05 5.07 -10.17
C LEU A 600 -2.97 3.66 -9.56
N PRO A 601 -4.07 3.14 -8.97
CA PRO A 601 -4.13 1.75 -8.51
C PRO A 601 -3.90 0.73 -9.64
N ASP A 602 -3.20 -0.37 -9.35
CA ASP A 602 -2.77 -1.39 -10.33
C ASP A 602 -3.87 -1.92 -11.27
N ARG A 603 -5.13 -1.90 -10.82
CA ARG A 603 -6.28 -2.41 -11.58
C ARG A 603 -6.99 -1.37 -12.45
N PHE A 604 -6.58 -0.10 -12.42
CA PHE A 604 -7.27 0.97 -13.13
C PHE A 604 -7.46 0.69 -14.64
N PHE A 605 -6.41 0.25 -15.34
CA PHE A 605 -6.44 -0.08 -16.78
C PHE A 605 -6.80 -1.53 -17.11
N SER A 606 -7.18 -2.36 -16.12
CA SER A 606 -7.35 -3.81 -16.33
C SER A 606 -8.48 -4.20 -17.29
N GLY A 607 -9.43 -3.30 -17.56
CA GLY A 607 -10.57 -3.50 -18.48
C GLY A 607 -10.58 -2.56 -19.70
N GLY A 608 -9.45 -1.92 -20.03
CA GLY A 608 -9.39 -0.82 -21.02
C GLY A 608 -9.49 0.56 -20.36
N PHE A 609 -9.75 1.61 -21.16
CA PHE A 609 -9.96 2.96 -20.61
C PHE A 609 -11.34 3.07 -19.95
N PRO A 610 -11.42 3.35 -18.64
CA PRO A 610 -12.70 3.58 -17.99
C PRO A 610 -13.28 4.90 -18.46
N SER A 611 -14.61 4.97 -18.66
CA SER A 611 -15.30 6.24 -18.86
C SER A 611 -15.08 7.14 -17.64
N LEU A 612 -14.78 8.42 -17.89
CA LEU A 612 -14.43 9.38 -16.83
C LEU A 612 -15.48 10.50 -16.73
N PHE A 613 -15.81 10.87 -15.50
CA PHE A 613 -16.62 12.03 -15.14
C PHE A 613 -15.74 13.05 -14.41
N PHE A 614 -15.64 14.27 -14.93
CA PHE A 614 -14.84 15.32 -14.30
C PHE A 614 -15.44 16.69 -14.58
N GLN A 615 -15.07 17.69 -13.78
CA GLN A 615 -15.45 19.08 -14.05
C GLN A 615 -14.59 19.59 -15.22
N GLY A 616 -15.23 20.12 -16.27
CA GLY A 616 -14.53 20.66 -17.43
C GLY A 616 -13.66 21.87 -17.06
N ARG A 617 -12.60 22.11 -17.83
CA ARG A 617 -11.57 23.14 -17.58
C ARG A 617 -12.11 24.54 -17.29
N ASP A 618 -13.19 24.95 -17.96
CA ASP A 618 -13.85 26.25 -17.72
C ASP A 618 -14.69 26.32 -16.43
N GLY A 619 -14.74 25.23 -15.66
CA GLY A 619 -15.45 25.11 -14.38
C GLY A 619 -16.98 25.04 -14.48
N LYS A 620 -17.58 25.18 -15.68
CA LYS A 620 -19.03 25.38 -15.85
C LYS A 620 -19.85 24.11 -16.08
N GLN A 621 -19.23 23.03 -16.55
CA GLN A 621 -19.95 21.85 -16.99
C GLN A 621 -19.26 20.57 -16.53
N MET A 622 -20.03 19.57 -16.12
CA MET A 622 -19.54 18.21 -15.94
C MET A 622 -19.34 17.56 -17.31
N VAL A 623 -18.13 17.06 -17.55
CA VAL A 623 -17.75 16.38 -18.78
C VAL A 623 -17.79 14.87 -18.52
N HIS A 624 -18.42 14.15 -19.46
CA HIS A 624 -18.37 12.70 -19.52
C HIS A 624 -17.53 12.31 -20.73
N SER A 625 -16.39 11.67 -20.49
CA SER A 625 -15.55 11.10 -21.53
C SER A 625 -15.91 9.63 -21.72
N PHE A 626 -16.31 9.28 -22.94
CA PHE A 626 -16.63 7.91 -23.33
C PHE A 626 -15.34 7.16 -23.68
N GLY A 627 -15.25 5.89 -23.28
CA GLY A 627 -14.12 5.00 -23.55
C GLY A 627 -13.93 4.56 -25.00
N GLU A 628 -14.41 5.32 -25.98
CA GLU A 628 -14.11 5.04 -27.39
C GLU A 628 -12.69 5.51 -27.70
N GLU A 629 -11.77 4.54 -27.83
CA GLU A 629 -10.36 4.76 -28.15
C GLU A 629 -10.16 5.69 -29.36
N THR A 630 -11.07 5.69 -30.33
CA THR A 630 -10.99 6.47 -31.57
C THR A 630 -11.23 7.97 -31.39
N LEU A 631 -11.91 8.41 -30.33
CA LEU A 631 -12.18 9.84 -30.08
C LEU A 631 -11.00 10.55 -29.38
N LEU A 632 -10.11 9.77 -28.75
CA LEU A 632 -8.97 10.25 -27.96
C LEU A 632 -7.63 10.01 -28.67
N GLN A 633 -7.65 9.56 -29.93
CA GLN A 633 -6.48 9.19 -30.73
C GLN A 633 -6.41 10.01 -32.03
N GLU A 634 -5.26 10.66 -32.25
CA GLU A 634 -4.90 11.22 -33.57
C GLU A 634 -4.50 10.07 -34.51
N LEU A 635 -5.40 9.71 -35.41
CA LEU A 635 -5.29 8.63 -36.40
C LEU A 635 -4.75 9.19 -37.73
N SER A 636 -3.46 9.04 -37.99
CA SER A 636 -2.84 9.39 -39.27
C SER A 636 -2.82 8.21 -40.25
N LYS A 637 -2.65 8.50 -41.55
CA LYS A 637 -2.49 7.52 -42.65
C LYS A 637 -1.30 6.55 -42.44
N LYS A 638 -0.44 6.77 -41.43
CA LYS A 638 0.71 5.92 -41.06
C LYS A 638 0.70 5.43 -39.59
N GLY A 639 -0.40 5.59 -38.85
CA GLY A 639 -0.54 5.10 -37.48
C GLY A 639 -1.08 6.15 -36.50
N VAL A 640 -1.10 5.81 -35.21
CA VAL A 640 -1.53 6.70 -34.13
C VAL A 640 -0.31 7.37 -33.48
N HIS A 641 -0.34 8.70 -33.33
CA HIS A 641 0.78 9.49 -32.77
C HIS A 641 0.44 10.05 -31.38
N SER A 642 1.46 10.33 -30.57
CA SER A 642 1.27 11.14 -29.35
C SER A 642 1.18 12.62 -29.68
N LEU A 643 0.49 13.38 -28.81
CA LEU A 643 0.38 14.84 -28.90
C LEU A 643 1.60 15.58 -28.35
N HIS A 644 2.59 14.86 -27.81
CA HIS A 644 3.80 15.45 -27.26
C HIS A 644 4.87 15.63 -28.34
N PRO A 645 5.38 16.85 -28.60
CA PRO A 645 6.47 17.07 -29.54
C PRO A 645 7.80 16.59 -28.94
N GLU A 646 8.58 15.83 -29.72
CA GLU A 646 9.98 15.50 -29.38
C GLU A 646 10.93 16.63 -29.84
N ASP A 647 12.12 16.69 -29.21
CA ASP A 647 13.20 17.57 -29.67
C ASP A 647 13.61 17.22 -31.11
N PRO A 648 14.05 18.19 -31.93
CA PRO A 648 14.21 18.02 -33.38
C PRO A 648 15.17 16.88 -33.80
N PRO A 649 14.92 16.21 -34.95
CA PRO A 649 13.87 16.52 -35.94
C PRO A 649 12.51 16.07 -35.44
N ILE A 650 11.51 16.95 -35.49
CA ILE A 650 10.20 16.76 -34.83
C ILE A 650 9.49 15.55 -35.45
N PHE A 651 9.45 14.45 -34.72
CA PHE A 651 8.56 13.33 -34.98
C PHE A 651 7.56 13.31 -33.84
N PHE A 652 6.29 13.61 -34.12
CA PHE A 652 5.22 13.32 -33.16
C PHE A 652 5.39 11.87 -32.71
N SER A 653 5.51 11.62 -31.41
CA SER A 653 6.03 10.35 -30.86
C SER A 653 5.08 9.17 -31.13
N ALA A 654 5.05 8.72 -32.37
CA ALA A 654 5.13 7.32 -32.67
C ALA A 654 6.59 7.15 -33.04
N SER A 655 7.41 6.61 -32.12
CA SER A 655 8.71 6.14 -32.53
C SER A 655 8.45 5.05 -33.57
N LEU A 656 8.55 5.40 -34.86
CA LEU A 656 8.67 4.44 -35.96
C LEU A 656 10.01 3.70 -35.87
N HIS A 657 10.92 4.18 -35.01
CA HIS A 657 12.18 3.57 -34.67
C HIS A 657 12.17 3.07 -33.23
N PRO A 658 11.99 1.76 -32.98
CA PRO A 658 11.93 1.20 -31.64
C PRO A 658 13.14 1.65 -30.81
N SER A 659 12.87 2.25 -29.64
CA SER A 659 13.89 2.35 -28.60
C SER A 659 14.23 0.93 -28.16
N PRO A 660 15.52 0.58 -27.94
CA PRO A 660 15.89 -0.76 -27.47
C PRO A 660 15.26 -1.11 -26.11
N ASN A 661 14.77 -0.11 -25.36
CA ASN A 661 14.11 -0.29 -24.07
C ASN A 661 12.58 -0.20 -24.13
N CYS A 662 12.00 0.22 -25.26
CA CYS A 662 10.55 0.37 -25.45
C CYS A 662 10.17 -0.28 -26.80
N SER A 663 9.65 -1.50 -26.76
CA SER A 663 9.28 -2.26 -27.95
C SER A 663 7.95 -1.79 -28.55
N GLY A 664 7.88 -1.66 -29.88
CA GLY A 664 6.65 -1.39 -30.63
C GLY A 664 6.29 0.11 -30.75
N TYR A 665 5.03 0.39 -31.07
CA TYR A 665 4.47 1.75 -31.09
C TYR A 665 4.16 2.19 -29.65
N PHE A 666 5.17 2.71 -28.93
CA PHE A 666 4.94 3.30 -27.61
C PHE A 666 4.68 4.80 -27.73
N ARG A 667 3.85 5.33 -26.83
CA ARG A 667 3.64 6.77 -26.62
C ARG A 667 4.22 7.13 -25.26
N THR A 668 4.62 8.38 -25.09
CA THR A 668 5.21 8.87 -23.84
C THR A 668 4.48 10.12 -23.37
N PRO A 669 4.28 10.31 -22.05
CA PRO A 669 3.96 11.61 -21.48
C PRO A 669 5.00 12.69 -21.85
N GLY A 670 4.62 13.96 -21.79
CA GLY A 670 5.44 15.08 -22.21
C GLY A 670 4.96 16.41 -21.62
N ALA A 671 5.74 17.48 -21.89
CA ALA A 671 5.57 18.77 -21.23
C ALA A 671 4.58 19.71 -21.93
N GLU A 672 4.32 19.49 -23.22
CA GLU A 672 3.45 20.31 -24.06
C GLU A 672 2.64 19.45 -25.02
N LYS A 673 1.47 19.95 -25.42
CA LYS A 673 0.54 19.24 -26.31
C LYS A 673 0.34 20.04 -27.59
N VAL A 674 0.74 19.48 -28.72
CA VAL A 674 0.55 20.06 -30.05
C VAL A 674 -0.21 19.05 -30.90
N ARG A 675 -1.42 19.44 -31.36
CA ARG A 675 -2.20 18.62 -32.29
C ARG A 675 -1.64 18.72 -33.70
N SER A 676 -1.54 17.60 -34.40
CA SER A 676 -1.16 17.59 -35.82
C SER A 676 -2.40 17.76 -36.71
N LEU A 677 -2.27 18.48 -37.82
CA LEU A 677 -3.36 18.57 -38.80
C LEU A 677 -3.48 17.22 -39.53
N GLU A 678 -4.62 16.57 -39.41
CA GLU A 678 -4.97 15.37 -40.17
C GLU A 678 -5.89 15.71 -41.33
N ILE A 679 -5.67 15.04 -42.45
CA ILE A 679 -6.50 15.18 -43.65
C ILE A 679 -6.84 13.78 -44.15
N ARG A 680 -8.14 13.49 -44.29
CA ARG A 680 -8.67 12.24 -44.83
C ARG A 680 -9.50 12.52 -46.06
N LYS A 681 -9.26 11.75 -47.13
CA LYS A 681 -10.07 11.80 -48.34
C LYS A 681 -11.40 11.08 -48.10
N SER A 682 -12.49 11.66 -48.58
CA SER A 682 -13.82 11.02 -48.64
C SER A 682 -13.92 10.06 -49.83
N GLU A 683 -15.03 9.34 -49.95
CA GLU A 683 -15.35 8.55 -51.15
C GLU A 683 -15.60 9.45 -52.37
N ILE A 684 -16.03 10.69 -52.14
CA ILE A 684 -16.25 11.69 -53.19
C ILE A 684 -14.91 12.36 -53.53
N SER A 685 -14.47 12.28 -54.78
CA SER A 685 -13.27 12.99 -55.27
C SER A 685 -13.37 14.48 -54.98
N GLY A 686 -12.28 15.07 -54.47
CA GLY A 686 -12.27 16.49 -54.08
C GLY A 686 -12.85 16.80 -52.72
N LEU A 687 -13.38 15.83 -51.97
CA LEU A 687 -13.91 16.04 -50.63
C LEU A 687 -12.97 15.49 -49.55
N TYR A 688 -12.63 16.31 -48.55
CA TYR A 688 -11.74 15.95 -47.44
C TYR A 688 -12.33 16.31 -46.08
N HIS A 689 -11.96 15.52 -45.08
CA HIS A 689 -12.25 15.76 -43.68
C HIS A 689 -10.96 16.03 -42.91
N THR A 690 -10.97 17.02 -42.01
CA THR A 690 -9.83 17.36 -41.16
C THR A 690 -10.24 17.47 -39.69
N ASN A 691 -9.28 17.19 -38.80
CA ASN A 691 -9.44 17.27 -37.34
C ASN A 691 -9.15 18.67 -36.76
N ALA A 692 -8.64 19.59 -37.58
CA ALA A 692 -8.31 20.96 -37.22
C ALA A 692 -8.74 21.92 -38.34
N SER A 693 -8.96 23.19 -37.98
CA SER A 693 -9.32 24.22 -38.94
C SER A 693 -8.19 24.40 -39.94
N VAL A 694 -8.52 24.21 -41.22
CA VAL A 694 -7.62 24.46 -42.33
C VAL A 694 -7.68 25.96 -42.64
N ASP A 695 -6.61 26.67 -42.30
CA ASP A 695 -6.47 28.09 -42.59
C ASP A 695 -5.78 28.32 -43.95
N LYS A 696 -5.58 29.59 -44.31
CA LYS A 696 -4.95 29.98 -45.59
C LYS A 696 -3.49 29.54 -45.73
N GLN A 697 -2.84 29.06 -44.67
CA GLN A 697 -1.50 28.48 -44.76
C GLN A 697 -1.53 27.08 -45.40
N ALA A 698 -2.71 26.47 -45.50
CA ALA A 698 -2.88 25.20 -46.19
C ALA A 698 -2.81 25.41 -47.69
N VAL A 699 -1.77 24.86 -48.30
CA VAL A 699 -1.57 24.89 -49.73
C VAL A 699 -1.97 23.53 -50.30
N VAL A 700 -3.00 23.53 -51.13
CA VAL A 700 -3.46 22.36 -51.87
C VAL A 700 -3.01 22.48 -53.32
N GLN A 701 -2.20 21.54 -53.79
CA GLN A 701 -1.86 21.40 -55.20
C GLN A 701 -2.76 20.35 -55.83
N TRP A 702 -3.69 20.80 -56.67
CA TRP A 702 -4.73 19.97 -57.29
C TRP A 702 -4.43 19.70 -58.76
N GLY A 703 -4.74 18.49 -59.24
CA GLY A 703 -4.74 18.20 -60.67
C GLY A 703 -3.34 18.03 -61.26
N ASN A 704 -2.45 17.27 -60.62
CA ASN A 704 -1.04 17.12 -61.07
C ASN A 704 -0.32 18.48 -61.12
N GLN A 705 -0.39 19.24 -60.03
CA GLN A 705 0.20 20.60 -59.87
C GLN A 705 -0.40 21.70 -60.77
N ARG A 706 -1.45 21.43 -61.54
CA ARG A 706 -2.08 22.45 -62.42
C ARG A 706 -2.66 23.63 -61.64
N PHE A 707 -3.14 23.40 -60.42
CA PHE A 707 -3.74 24.43 -59.59
C PHE A 707 -3.15 24.43 -58.19
N ARG A 708 -3.02 25.62 -57.62
CA ARG A 708 -2.66 25.85 -56.23
C ARG A 708 -3.80 26.60 -55.56
N LEU A 709 -4.44 25.97 -54.59
CA LEU A 709 -5.54 26.52 -53.81
C LEU A 709 -5.09 26.75 -52.37
N GLU A 710 -5.53 27.87 -51.78
CA GLU A 710 -5.46 28.07 -50.34
C GLU A 710 -6.69 27.42 -49.72
N GLY A 711 -6.49 26.46 -48.83
CA GLY A 711 -7.58 25.71 -48.21
C GLY A 711 -8.38 26.58 -47.25
N ASN A 712 -9.69 26.72 -47.46
CA ASN A 712 -10.61 27.21 -46.44
C ASN A 712 -11.62 26.10 -46.13
N GLY A 713 -11.50 25.51 -44.95
CA GLY A 713 -12.41 24.46 -44.50
C GLY A 713 -13.70 25.03 -43.91
N ASN A 714 -14.84 24.43 -44.24
CA ASN A 714 -16.12 24.70 -43.56
C ASN A 714 -16.22 23.81 -42.31
N SER A 715 -16.57 24.38 -41.16
CA SER A 715 -16.81 23.58 -39.94
C SER A 715 -18.05 22.70 -40.12
N ILE A 716 -17.90 21.39 -39.91
CA ILE A 716 -19.03 20.45 -39.82
C ILE A 716 -19.49 20.35 -38.36
N SER A 717 -18.51 20.28 -37.44
CA SER A 717 -18.71 20.28 -35.99
C SER A 717 -17.51 20.98 -35.30
N PRO A 718 -17.53 21.18 -33.97
CA PRO A 718 -16.41 21.81 -33.26
C PRO A 718 -15.05 21.11 -33.41
N LEU A 719 -15.04 19.83 -33.80
CA LEU A 719 -13.84 19.00 -33.92
C LEU A 719 -13.58 18.48 -35.35
N PHE A 720 -14.47 18.77 -36.29
CA PHE A 720 -14.39 18.25 -37.65
C PHE A 720 -14.68 19.34 -38.68
N PHE A 721 -13.78 19.48 -39.64
CA PHE A 721 -13.88 20.44 -40.74
C PHE A 721 -13.90 19.70 -42.07
N GLN A 722 -14.58 20.30 -43.04
CA GLN A 722 -14.70 19.81 -44.41
C GLN A 722 -13.94 20.74 -45.34
N LEU A 723 -13.12 20.18 -46.22
CA LEU A 723 -12.60 20.89 -47.37
C LEU A 723 -13.27 20.33 -48.63
N ASP A 724 -13.93 21.20 -49.38
CA ASP A 724 -14.63 20.86 -50.62
C ASP A 724 -13.90 21.49 -51.81
N LEU A 725 -13.31 20.63 -52.63
CA LEU A 725 -12.60 20.92 -53.87
C LEU A 725 -13.32 20.28 -55.08
N THR A 726 -14.60 19.90 -54.93
CA THR A 726 -15.38 19.14 -55.94
C THR A 726 -15.66 19.92 -57.24
N SER A 727 -15.36 21.21 -57.29
CA SER A 727 -15.74 22.12 -58.39
C SER A 727 -14.92 21.99 -59.69
N PHE A 728 -14.05 20.98 -59.82
CA PHE A 728 -13.20 20.82 -60.99
C PHE A 728 -13.62 19.66 -61.90
N VAL A 729 -13.92 19.99 -63.16
CA VAL A 729 -14.14 19.04 -64.25
C VAL A 729 -12.84 18.88 -65.03
N THR A 730 -12.27 17.68 -65.05
CA THR A 730 -11.17 17.36 -65.96
C THR A 730 -11.66 17.28 -67.40
N GLU A 731 -10.83 17.71 -68.36
CA GLU A 731 -11.16 17.62 -69.78
C GLU A 731 -11.38 16.18 -70.27
N ASN A 732 -10.70 15.20 -69.66
CA ASN A 732 -10.83 13.78 -69.99
C ASN A 732 -11.10 12.95 -68.73
N GLN A 733 -12.06 12.02 -68.78
CA GLN A 733 -12.40 11.13 -67.66
C GLN A 733 -11.35 10.04 -67.42
N SER A 734 -10.55 9.72 -68.43
CA SER A 734 -9.51 8.69 -68.35
C SER A 734 -8.19 9.18 -67.74
N GLU A 735 -8.05 10.48 -67.47
CA GLU A 735 -6.81 11.03 -66.93
C GLU A 735 -6.60 10.66 -65.45
N GLN A 736 -5.39 10.21 -65.12
CA GLN A 736 -4.93 9.97 -63.74
C GLN A 736 -4.63 11.29 -63.03
N ILE A 737 -5.22 11.48 -61.84
CA ILE A 737 -5.15 12.75 -61.10
C ILE A 737 -4.61 12.53 -59.69
N TYR A 738 -3.68 13.38 -59.29
CA TYR A 738 -3.20 13.50 -57.91
C TYR A 738 -3.60 14.85 -57.28
N SER A 739 -3.83 14.81 -55.97
CA SER A 739 -3.89 15.99 -55.10
C SER A 739 -2.83 15.93 -54.02
N TYR A 740 -2.39 17.09 -53.55
CA TYR A 740 -1.36 17.21 -52.54
C TYR A 740 -1.63 18.34 -51.57
N PHE A 741 -1.39 18.08 -50.29
CA PHE A 741 -1.64 18.99 -49.18
C PHE A 741 -0.35 19.30 -48.45
N SER A 742 -0.11 20.58 -48.20
CA SER A 742 1.00 21.06 -47.37
C SER A 742 0.52 22.15 -46.41
N HIS A 743 0.96 22.08 -45.16
CA HIS A 743 0.59 22.99 -44.08
C HIS A 743 1.68 22.92 -42.99
N PRO A 744 2.02 24.01 -42.28
CA PRO A 744 3.04 23.96 -41.22
C PRO A 744 2.74 22.95 -40.09
N ASN A 745 1.47 22.77 -39.75
CA ASN A 745 1.00 21.78 -38.76
C ASN A 745 0.84 20.34 -39.30
N LEU A 746 1.11 20.09 -40.59
CA LEU A 746 1.17 18.73 -41.12
C LEU A 746 2.55 18.14 -40.81
N ILE A 747 2.57 16.93 -40.22
CA ILE A 747 3.82 16.19 -39.91
C ILE A 747 4.72 16.08 -41.14
N ARG A 748 4.08 15.78 -42.27
CA ARG A 748 4.66 15.90 -43.60
C ARG A 748 3.53 16.19 -44.58
N PRO A 749 3.86 16.72 -45.76
CA PRO A 749 2.86 16.85 -46.80
C PRO A 749 2.24 15.51 -47.22
N LEU A 750 0.98 15.55 -47.66
CA LEU A 750 0.16 14.37 -47.96
C LEU A 750 -0.31 14.37 -49.41
N GLY A 751 -0.13 13.24 -50.10
CA GLY A 751 -0.66 13.01 -51.45
C GLY A 751 -1.85 12.03 -51.47
N PHE A 752 -2.78 12.26 -52.38
CA PHE A 752 -3.92 11.38 -52.66
C PHE A 752 -4.08 11.16 -54.17
N LEU A 753 -4.37 9.91 -54.56
CA LEU A 753 -4.85 9.60 -55.91
C LEU A 753 -6.34 9.96 -55.98
N GLU A 754 -6.68 10.93 -56.80
CA GLU A 754 -8.06 11.40 -56.97
C GLU A 754 -8.85 10.54 -57.93
N ARG A 755 -8.16 10.07 -58.98
CA ARG A 755 -8.70 9.19 -60.01
C ARG A 755 -7.58 8.37 -60.63
N ILE A 756 -7.83 7.07 -60.78
CA ILE A 756 -6.94 6.12 -61.47
C ILE A 756 -7.22 6.14 -62.97
N GLY A 757 -6.17 6.11 -63.79
CA GLY A 757 -6.32 5.97 -65.24
C GLY A 757 -6.68 4.53 -65.66
N PRO A 758 -7.23 4.33 -66.87
CA PRO A 758 -7.77 3.05 -67.30
C PRO A 758 -6.72 1.94 -67.44
N VAL A 759 -5.48 2.29 -67.76
CA VAL A 759 -4.35 1.37 -67.93
C VAL A 759 -3.27 1.71 -66.91
N GLN A 760 -2.76 0.72 -66.16
CA GLN A 760 -1.74 0.93 -65.14
C GLN A 760 -0.42 0.26 -65.50
N ILE A 761 0.69 0.95 -65.20
CA ILE A 761 2.03 0.37 -65.20
C ILE A 761 2.15 -0.53 -63.96
N GLU A 762 2.23 -1.83 -64.17
CA GLU A 762 2.33 -2.82 -63.10
C GLU A 762 3.79 -3.14 -62.77
N ALA A 763 4.65 -3.25 -63.79
CA ALA A 763 6.06 -3.56 -63.56
C ALA A 763 6.97 -2.88 -64.58
N ILE A 764 8.20 -2.64 -64.17
CA ILE A 764 9.26 -2.12 -65.04
C ILE A 764 10.53 -2.93 -64.81
N TYR A 765 11.31 -3.15 -65.86
CA TYR A 765 12.64 -3.74 -65.77
C TYR A 765 13.73 -2.73 -66.18
N PRO A 766 14.10 -1.80 -65.27
CA PRO A 766 15.16 -0.85 -65.54
C PRO A 766 16.52 -1.49 -65.30
N ASN A 767 17.53 -1.11 -66.09
CA ASN A 767 18.91 -1.59 -65.96
C ASN A 767 19.07 -3.14 -65.96
N PRO A 768 18.59 -3.85 -67.00
CA PRO A 768 18.79 -5.30 -67.15
C PRO A 768 20.27 -5.69 -67.38
N TYR A 769 20.60 -6.98 -67.23
CA TYR A 769 21.95 -7.49 -67.57
C TYR A 769 22.30 -7.31 -69.05
N GLU A 770 21.32 -7.53 -69.92
CA GLU A 770 21.40 -7.24 -71.35
C GLU A 770 20.62 -5.96 -71.61
N ALA A 771 21.30 -4.90 -72.06
CA ALA A 771 20.69 -3.58 -72.24
C ALA A 771 19.46 -3.59 -73.16
N GLN A 772 19.34 -4.57 -74.08
CA GLN A 772 18.18 -4.71 -74.95
C GLN A 772 17.00 -5.47 -74.33
N ASN A 773 17.08 -5.81 -73.04
CA ASN A 773 16.06 -6.58 -72.33
C ASN A 773 15.15 -5.68 -71.46
N GLU A 774 15.04 -4.41 -71.84
CA GLU A 774 14.21 -3.44 -71.14
C GLU A 774 12.75 -3.63 -71.50
N TRP A 775 11.91 -3.61 -70.49
CA TRP A 775 10.48 -3.69 -70.69
C TRP A 775 9.66 -2.98 -69.62
N VAL A 776 8.45 -2.62 -70.01
CA VAL A 776 7.40 -2.09 -69.15
C VAL A 776 6.17 -2.95 -69.33
N TYR A 777 5.62 -3.42 -68.21
CA TYR A 777 4.43 -4.25 -68.17
C TYR A 777 3.24 -3.43 -67.69
N LEU A 778 2.16 -3.43 -68.47
CA LEU A 778 0.97 -2.63 -68.22
C LEU A 778 -0.31 -3.45 -68.35
N CYS A 779 -1.30 -3.16 -67.52
CA CYS A 779 -2.57 -3.87 -67.49
C CYS A 779 -3.76 -2.91 -67.57
N ASN A 780 -4.79 -3.32 -68.31
CA ASN A 780 -6.06 -2.58 -68.35
C ASN A 780 -6.88 -2.91 -67.11
N ARG A 781 -6.98 -1.95 -66.19
CA ARG A 781 -7.79 -2.04 -64.96
C ARG A 781 -9.19 -1.45 -65.13
N SER A 782 -9.53 -0.93 -66.30
CA SER A 782 -10.84 -0.36 -66.59
C SER A 782 -11.86 -1.42 -67.04
N GLN A 783 -13.12 -1.01 -67.17
CA GLN A 783 -14.19 -1.85 -67.73
C GLN A 783 -14.30 -1.75 -69.27
N PHE A 784 -13.46 -0.95 -69.91
CA PHE A 784 -13.53 -0.66 -71.35
C PHE A 784 -12.25 -1.14 -72.05
N THR A 785 -12.38 -1.55 -73.31
CA THR A 785 -11.22 -1.88 -74.14
C THR A 785 -10.48 -0.60 -74.53
N GLU A 786 -9.16 -0.57 -74.37
CA GLU A 786 -8.31 0.58 -74.68
C GLU A 786 -7.44 0.30 -75.92
N ASP A 787 -7.36 1.25 -76.86
CA ASP A 787 -6.49 1.14 -78.03
C ASP A 787 -5.13 1.79 -77.74
N LEU A 788 -4.12 0.94 -77.53
CA LEU A 788 -2.78 1.38 -77.14
C LEU A 788 -2.03 2.11 -78.26
N ARG A 789 -2.53 2.15 -79.50
CA ARG A 789 -1.97 3.04 -80.56
C ARG A 789 -2.17 4.52 -80.25
N MET A 790 -3.15 4.84 -79.42
CA MET A 790 -3.38 6.22 -78.94
C MET A 790 -2.45 6.57 -77.78
N TYR A 791 -1.61 5.64 -77.33
CA TYR A 791 -0.79 5.80 -76.15
C TYR A 791 0.67 6.06 -76.51
N ARG A 792 1.34 6.78 -75.61
CA ARG A 792 2.76 7.11 -75.67
C ARG A 792 3.39 6.75 -74.34
N ILE A 793 4.60 6.24 -74.37
CA ILE A 793 5.44 6.04 -73.20
C ILE A 793 6.47 7.16 -73.13
N GLU A 794 6.71 7.67 -71.93
CA GLU A 794 7.64 8.77 -71.68
C GLU A 794 8.59 8.40 -70.55
N ASP A 795 9.88 8.71 -70.72
CA ASP A 795 10.88 8.68 -69.67
C ASP A 795 11.21 10.14 -69.25
N GLU A 796 12.33 10.40 -68.58
CA GLU A 796 12.66 11.76 -68.14
C GLU A 796 13.02 12.72 -69.31
N VAL A 797 13.32 12.22 -70.50
CA VAL A 797 13.90 13.01 -71.62
C VAL A 797 13.24 12.81 -72.99
N SER A 798 12.44 11.76 -73.17
CA SER A 798 11.94 11.26 -74.46
C SER A 798 10.47 10.79 -74.37
N SER A 799 9.73 10.88 -75.48
CA SER A 799 8.31 10.44 -75.59
C SER A 799 8.03 9.74 -76.91
N ASP A 800 7.70 8.45 -76.84
CA ASP A 800 7.49 7.59 -78.01
C ASP A 800 6.07 7.02 -78.08
N PRO A 801 5.42 7.04 -79.26
CA PRO A 801 4.13 6.37 -79.44
C PRO A 801 4.30 4.85 -79.51
N LEU A 802 3.31 4.15 -78.95
CA LEU A 802 3.26 2.69 -78.91
C LEU A 802 2.70 2.12 -80.21
N VAL A 803 3.34 1.07 -80.71
CA VAL A 803 2.90 0.33 -81.90
C VAL A 803 2.97 -1.17 -81.64
N PRO A 804 2.06 -1.98 -82.25
CA PRO A 804 2.21 -3.43 -82.23
C PRO A 804 3.58 -3.86 -82.77
N TYR A 805 4.20 -4.85 -82.15
CA TYR A 805 5.55 -5.29 -82.52
C TYR A 805 5.68 -5.63 -84.03
N GLN A 806 4.69 -6.31 -84.61
CA GLN A 806 4.68 -6.66 -86.03
C GLN A 806 4.62 -5.44 -86.98
N THR A 807 4.21 -4.27 -86.49
CA THR A 807 4.21 -3.01 -87.28
C THR A 807 5.63 -2.61 -87.64
N ARG A 808 6.59 -2.79 -86.72
CA ARG A 808 8.01 -2.48 -86.93
C ARG A 808 8.77 -3.68 -87.51
N PHE A 809 8.35 -4.90 -87.17
CA PHE A 809 8.98 -6.13 -87.62
C PHE A 809 8.00 -7.10 -88.29
N PRO A 810 7.55 -6.82 -89.52
CA PRO A 810 6.59 -7.67 -90.22
C PRO A 810 7.09 -9.11 -90.38
N GLY A 811 6.24 -10.08 -90.05
CA GLY A 811 6.53 -11.51 -90.21
C GLY A 811 7.52 -12.11 -89.22
N LYS A 812 7.90 -11.37 -88.15
CA LYS A 812 8.66 -11.92 -87.02
C LYS A 812 7.71 -12.33 -85.90
N ASP A 813 7.88 -13.55 -85.39
CA ASP A 813 7.18 -14.08 -84.21
C ASP A 813 8.15 -14.16 -83.02
N PRO A 814 8.28 -13.08 -82.23
CA PRO A 814 9.21 -13.08 -81.11
C PRO A 814 8.74 -14.01 -79.99
N LYS A 815 9.72 -14.55 -79.25
CA LYS A 815 9.49 -15.36 -78.05
C LYS A 815 10.36 -14.83 -76.92
N GLY A 816 9.90 -14.98 -75.68
CA GLY A 816 10.75 -14.75 -74.51
C GLY A 816 11.88 -15.78 -74.40
N LYS A 817 12.86 -15.52 -73.53
CA LYS A 817 14.05 -16.38 -73.28
C LYS A 817 13.71 -17.85 -73.01
N GLN A 818 12.53 -18.12 -72.43
CA GLN A 818 12.02 -19.46 -72.10
C GLN A 818 11.07 -20.06 -73.16
N GLY A 819 10.88 -19.40 -74.31
CA GLY A 819 10.02 -19.87 -75.40
C GLY A 819 8.56 -19.43 -75.31
N ASN A 820 8.20 -18.58 -74.33
CA ASN A 820 6.84 -18.04 -74.16
C ASN A 820 6.46 -17.12 -75.34
N GLY A 821 5.24 -17.29 -75.85
CA GLY A 821 4.71 -16.52 -76.99
C GLY A 821 4.03 -15.22 -76.59
N PHE A 822 3.68 -14.40 -77.59
CA PHE A 822 2.93 -13.15 -77.42
C PHE A 822 1.92 -12.93 -78.53
N VAL A 823 0.93 -12.06 -78.28
CA VAL A 823 0.09 -11.50 -79.34
C VAL A 823 0.75 -10.23 -79.89
N SER A 824 1.36 -10.31 -81.07
CA SER A 824 2.27 -9.26 -81.58
C SER A 824 1.67 -8.34 -82.68
N ASN A 825 0.44 -8.61 -83.12
CA ASN A 825 -0.24 -7.90 -84.21
C ASN A 825 -1.43 -7.03 -83.76
N GLU A 826 -1.79 -7.02 -82.48
CA GLU A 826 -2.92 -6.28 -81.92
C GLU A 826 -2.47 -5.13 -81.02
N SER A 827 -3.32 -4.11 -80.89
CA SER A 827 -3.14 -2.97 -79.96
C SER A 827 -4.34 -2.76 -79.03
N LEU A 828 -5.40 -3.54 -79.18
CA LEU A 828 -6.63 -3.40 -78.42
C LEU A 828 -6.50 -4.21 -77.13
N LEU A 829 -6.34 -3.52 -76.00
CA LEU A 829 -6.19 -4.14 -74.70
C LEU A 829 -7.55 -4.25 -74.02
N ALA A 830 -8.13 -5.46 -73.97
CA ALA A 830 -9.43 -5.68 -73.33
C ALA A 830 -9.34 -5.56 -71.80
N PRO A 831 -10.46 -5.36 -71.08
CA PRO A 831 -10.49 -5.33 -69.61
C PRO A 831 -9.77 -6.53 -68.99
N GLY A 832 -8.85 -6.29 -68.06
CA GLY A 832 -8.07 -7.32 -67.38
C GLY A 832 -6.95 -7.97 -68.21
N GLN A 833 -6.76 -7.59 -69.47
CA GLN A 833 -5.60 -7.99 -70.27
C GLN A 833 -4.41 -7.08 -70.01
N CYS A 834 -3.22 -7.61 -70.29
CA CYS A 834 -1.96 -6.92 -70.09
C CYS A 834 -1.11 -6.90 -71.37
N ALA A 835 -0.16 -5.99 -71.41
CA ALA A 835 0.76 -5.80 -72.53
C ALA A 835 2.18 -5.54 -72.04
N TRP A 836 3.13 -5.93 -72.87
CA TRP A 836 4.55 -5.67 -72.71
C TRP A 836 4.96 -4.60 -73.71
N ILE A 837 5.64 -3.55 -73.25
CA ILE A 837 6.37 -2.62 -74.11
C ILE A 837 7.84 -2.99 -73.98
N VAL A 838 8.45 -3.41 -75.08
CA VAL A 838 9.83 -3.90 -75.10
C VAL A 838 10.74 -3.03 -75.95
N ASP A 839 12.05 -3.16 -75.73
CA ASP A 839 13.06 -2.60 -76.63
C ASP A 839 12.90 -3.18 -78.05
N PRO A 840 12.73 -2.33 -79.09
CA PRO A 840 12.65 -2.77 -80.48
C PRO A 840 13.87 -3.56 -80.99
N ASP A 841 15.07 -3.27 -80.49
CA ASP A 841 16.31 -3.94 -80.90
C ASP A 841 16.61 -5.17 -80.04
N GLY A 842 15.75 -5.44 -79.04
CA GLY A 842 15.79 -6.61 -78.20
C GLY A 842 15.36 -7.90 -78.88
N LYS A 843 15.82 -9.01 -78.30
CA LYS A 843 15.41 -10.38 -78.60
C LYS A 843 15.54 -11.20 -77.32
N ASP A 844 14.80 -12.30 -77.24
CA ASP A 844 14.89 -13.25 -76.12
C ASP A 844 14.65 -12.60 -74.73
N TRP A 845 13.63 -11.74 -74.62
CA TRP A 845 13.37 -11.00 -73.37
C TRP A 845 13.17 -11.90 -72.17
N TYR A 846 13.68 -11.46 -71.01
CA TYR A 846 13.42 -12.10 -69.73
C TYR A 846 12.02 -11.75 -69.29
N LEU A 847 11.16 -12.76 -69.15
CA LEU A 847 9.77 -12.60 -68.76
C LEU A 847 9.56 -13.23 -67.37
N PRO A 848 9.22 -12.43 -66.36
CA PRO A 848 8.81 -12.91 -65.04
C PRO A 848 7.64 -13.89 -65.04
N ILE A 849 7.41 -14.51 -63.89
CA ILE A 849 6.37 -15.52 -63.64
C ILE A 849 4.93 -15.07 -63.93
N PHE A 850 4.68 -13.75 -64.02
CA PHE A 850 3.34 -13.22 -64.26
C PHE A 850 2.97 -13.06 -65.75
N HIS A 851 3.90 -13.35 -66.66
CA HIS A 851 3.66 -13.33 -68.10
C HIS A 851 2.61 -14.36 -68.54
N LYS A 852 1.77 -13.99 -69.51
CA LYS A 852 0.82 -14.89 -70.18
C LYS A 852 0.99 -14.84 -71.69
N GLU A 853 0.81 -15.97 -72.38
CA GLU A 853 0.88 -16.03 -73.84
C GLU A 853 -0.18 -15.15 -74.55
N SER A 854 -1.25 -14.80 -73.84
CA SER A 854 -2.29 -13.87 -74.28
C SER A 854 -1.90 -12.39 -74.18
N ASP A 855 -0.76 -12.07 -73.55
CA ASP A 855 -0.34 -10.68 -73.38
C ASP A 855 0.06 -10.08 -74.74
N LEU A 856 -0.33 -8.83 -74.95
CA LEU A 856 0.05 -8.10 -76.15
C LEU A 856 1.54 -7.74 -76.10
N LEU A 857 2.23 -7.80 -77.24
CA LEU A 857 3.59 -7.30 -77.38
C LEU A 857 3.61 -6.05 -78.24
N LEU A 858 4.02 -4.96 -77.60
CA LEU A 858 4.16 -3.64 -78.18
C LEU A 858 5.63 -3.22 -78.16
N THR A 859 5.96 -2.30 -79.04
CA THR A 859 7.25 -1.62 -79.08
C THR A 859 7.02 -0.13 -79.31
N VAL A 860 8.07 0.65 -79.10
CA VAL A 860 8.09 2.07 -79.45
C VAL A 860 8.39 2.29 -80.93
N SER A 861 7.77 3.33 -81.52
CA SER A 861 7.97 3.68 -82.94
C SER A 861 9.39 4.21 -83.24
N SER A 862 10.04 4.83 -82.25
CA SER A 862 11.43 5.28 -82.27
C SER A 862 12.12 4.75 -81.00
N THR A 863 13.43 4.58 -80.98
CA THR A 863 14.17 3.96 -79.86
C THR A 863 14.51 4.93 -78.73
N GLN A 864 13.78 6.05 -78.62
CA GLN A 864 14.22 7.17 -77.77
C GLN A 864 13.90 6.95 -76.30
N THR A 865 12.73 6.38 -75.98
CA THR A 865 12.25 6.13 -74.62
C THR A 865 12.55 4.71 -74.12
N ILE A 866 12.46 3.71 -75.01
CA ILE A 866 12.84 2.32 -74.71
C ILE A 866 13.83 1.87 -75.78
N GLY A 867 14.98 1.33 -75.34
CA GLY A 867 16.11 0.91 -76.17
C GLY A 867 17.34 1.83 -76.13
N ASN A 868 17.27 2.95 -75.41
CA ASN A 868 18.43 3.77 -75.04
C ASN A 868 18.90 3.56 -73.59
N GLY A 869 18.22 2.72 -72.81
CA GLY A 869 18.51 2.52 -71.39
C GLY A 869 17.50 3.19 -70.47
N ILE A 870 16.58 2.45 -69.83
CA ILE A 870 15.83 2.91 -68.65
C ILE A 870 16.76 2.79 -67.44
N SER A 871 17.22 3.94 -66.96
CA SER A 871 18.20 4.00 -65.87
C SER A 871 17.60 3.63 -64.51
N SER A 872 18.45 3.13 -63.60
CA SER A 872 18.01 2.80 -62.24
C SER A 872 17.50 4.05 -61.52
N GLY A 873 16.22 4.03 -61.13
CA GLY A 873 15.57 5.15 -60.43
C GLY A 873 14.91 6.18 -61.34
N GLU A 874 14.85 5.92 -62.64
CA GLU A 874 14.14 6.76 -63.62
C GLU A 874 12.62 6.62 -63.50
N SER A 875 11.91 7.73 -63.73
CA SER A 875 10.45 7.71 -63.80
C SER A 875 9.96 7.39 -65.20
N VAL A 876 8.89 6.60 -65.28
CA VAL A 876 8.24 6.25 -66.55
C VAL A 876 6.78 6.68 -66.50
N GLN A 877 6.28 7.29 -67.57
CA GLN A 877 4.89 7.71 -67.69
C GLN A 877 4.23 7.08 -68.90
N LEU A 878 2.94 6.80 -68.77
CA LEU A 878 2.08 6.37 -69.86
C LEU A 878 1.07 7.49 -70.11
N ARG A 879 1.04 8.01 -71.33
CA ARG A 879 0.12 9.06 -71.77
C ARG A 879 -0.79 8.60 -72.90
N LYS A 880 -1.96 9.20 -73.03
CA LYS A 880 -2.89 9.00 -74.15
C LYS A 880 -3.07 10.29 -74.93
N GLU A 881 -3.01 10.21 -76.25
CA GLU A 881 -3.21 11.33 -77.18
C GLU A 881 -4.62 11.26 -77.78
N GLU A 882 -5.45 12.24 -77.47
CA GLU A 882 -6.81 12.37 -78.02
C GLU A 882 -7.05 13.82 -78.45
N ASN A 883 -7.56 14.05 -79.66
CA ASN A 883 -7.85 15.38 -80.21
C ASN A 883 -6.66 16.37 -80.16
N GLY A 884 -5.43 15.86 -80.31
CA GLY A 884 -4.19 16.66 -80.25
C GLY A 884 -3.76 17.10 -78.84
N LYS A 885 -4.37 16.55 -77.78
CA LYS A 885 -3.98 16.76 -76.38
C LYS A 885 -3.51 15.44 -75.77
N THR A 886 -2.53 15.54 -74.86
CA THR A 886 -1.97 14.39 -74.15
C THR A 886 -2.40 14.37 -72.69
N TYR A 887 -2.90 13.24 -72.23
CA TYR A 887 -3.40 13.03 -70.86
C TYR A 887 -2.55 11.99 -70.13
N LEU A 888 -2.24 12.22 -68.86
CA LEU A 888 -1.53 11.23 -68.04
C LEU A 888 -2.47 10.06 -67.74
N ILE A 889 -2.06 8.82 -68.01
CA ILE A 889 -2.86 7.62 -67.76
C ILE A 889 -2.28 6.78 -66.62
N SER A 890 -0.96 6.65 -66.54
CA SER A 890 -0.29 6.00 -65.42
C SER A 890 1.13 6.50 -65.31
N SER A 891 1.74 6.35 -64.15
CA SER A 891 3.13 6.73 -63.93
C SER A 891 3.77 5.83 -62.90
N PHE A 892 5.03 5.53 -63.13
CA PHE A 892 5.99 5.08 -62.14
C PHE A 892 6.89 6.28 -61.75
N GLY A 893 7.06 6.54 -60.46
CA GLY A 893 7.90 7.64 -59.94
C GLY A 893 7.27 9.05 -59.94
N HIS A 894 6.25 9.27 -60.77
CA HIS A 894 5.36 10.44 -60.75
C HIS A 894 6.07 11.81 -60.86
N PRO A 895 6.81 12.10 -61.94
CA PRO A 895 7.61 13.33 -62.07
C PRO A 895 6.75 14.61 -62.06
N GLU A 896 5.46 14.51 -62.43
CA GLU A 896 4.50 15.62 -62.39
C GLU A 896 3.75 15.75 -61.06
N SER A 897 4.01 14.85 -60.10
CA SER A 897 3.44 14.93 -58.75
C SER A 897 4.29 15.81 -57.86
N ALA A 898 3.66 16.49 -56.90
CA ALA A 898 4.35 17.21 -55.83
C ALA A 898 5.16 16.27 -54.91
N PHE A 899 4.90 14.97 -55.02
CA PHE A 899 5.54 13.90 -54.25
C PHE A 899 6.19 12.88 -55.18
N VAL A 900 7.18 13.34 -55.96
CA VAL A 900 8.01 12.50 -56.83
C VAL A 900 8.78 11.48 -55.98
N PHE A 901 8.86 10.24 -56.43
CA PHE A 901 9.74 9.24 -55.81
C PHE A 901 10.58 8.53 -56.87
N ARG A 902 11.74 8.03 -56.44
CA ARG A 902 12.65 7.25 -57.28
C ARG A 902 13.01 5.97 -56.55
N LYS A 903 12.83 4.82 -57.21
CA LYS A 903 13.25 3.52 -56.67
C LYS A 903 14.44 3.03 -57.47
N THR A 904 15.63 3.11 -56.88
CA THR A 904 16.83 2.56 -57.50
C THR A 904 16.87 1.05 -57.33
N VAL A 905 17.45 0.37 -58.31
CA VAL A 905 17.63 -1.08 -58.33
C VAL A 905 19.03 -1.41 -58.81
N VAL A 906 19.56 -2.57 -58.41
CA VAL A 906 20.83 -3.03 -58.96
C VAL A 906 20.62 -3.72 -60.32
N THR A 907 21.69 -3.87 -61.09
CA THR A 907 21.61 -4.50 -62.42
C THR A 907 21.02 -5.91 -62.32
N GLY A 908 19.99 -6.16 -63.14
CA GLY A 908 19.28 -7.44 -63.16
C GLY A 908 18.05 -7.50 -62.25
N GLU A 909 17.61 -6.38 -61.67
CA GLU A 909 16.40 -6.31 -60.85
C GLU A 909 15.26 -5.58 -61.55
N TYR A 910 14.04 -6.10 -61.42
CA TYR A 910 12.82 -5.47 -61.89
C TYR A 910 11.92 -5.07 -60.71
N ILE A 911 11.06 -4.08 -60.94
CA ILE A 911 10.18 -3.51 -59.93
C ILE A 911 8.75 -3.90 -60.29
N TRP A 912 8.00 -4.43 -59.32
CA TRP A 912 6.62 -4.86 -59.52
C TRP A 912 5.68 -4.24 -58.48
N LEU A 913 4.55 -3.71 -58.94
CA LEU A 913 3.47 -3.17 -58.12
C LEU A 913 2.79 -4.31 -57.35
N LYS A 914 2.71 -4.17 -56.03
CA LYS A 914 2.01 -5.13 -55.17
C LYS A 914 0.52 -5.17 -55.52
N GLN A 915 -0.09 -6.33 -55.30
CA GLN A 915 -1.53 -6.51 -55.46
C GLN A 915 -2.32 -5.50 -54.61
N ASP A 916 -3.42 -4.97 -55.17
CA ASP A 916 -4.31 -3.97 -54.56
C ASP A 916 -3.64 -2.62 -54.20
N ARG A 917 -2.49 -2.32 -54.80
CA ARG A 917 -1.84 -1.01 -54.70
C ARG A 917 -2.05 -0.15 -55.96
N GLU A 918 -1.88 1.15 -55.76
CA GLU A 918 -2.14 2.19 -56.75
C GLU A 918 -0.86 2.84 -57.31
N GLY A 919 0.32 2.41 -56.82
CA GLY A 919 1.62 2.88 -57.34
C GLY A 919 2.01 4.28 -56.89
N THR A 920 1.41 4.80 -55.83
CA THR A 920 1.58 6.20 -55.39
C THR A 920 2.82 6.45 -54.52
N SER A 921 3.47 5.39 -54.04
CA SER A 921 4.61 5.47 -53.14
C SER A 921 5.60 4.33 -53.34
N LEU A 922 6.83 4.48 -52.82
CA LEU A 922 7.88 3.45 -52.88
C LEU A 922 7.43 2.11 -52.28
N ASP A 923 6.63 2.15 -51.21
CA ASP A 923 6.17 0.97 -50.47
C ASP A 923 5.16 0.13 -51.25
N ASP A 924 4.55 0.70 -52.30
CA ASP A 924 3.61 0.00 -53.17
C ASP A 924 4.30 -1.00 -54.10
N TYR A 925 5.63 -0.91 -54.23
CA TYR A 925 6.40 -1.74 -55.14
C TYR A 925 7.34 -2.71 -54.42
N GLU A 926 7.49 -3.91 -54.96
CA GLU A 926 8.50 -4.91 -54.59
C GLU A 926 9.61 -4.94 -55.63
N THR A 927 10.81 -5.33 -55.20
CA THR A 927 11.96 -5.51 -56.10
C THR A 927 12.22 -7.00 -56.20
N PHE A 928 12.33 -7.48 -57.43
CA PHE A 928 12.64 -8.86 -57.77
C PHE A 928 13.89 -8.89 -58.63
N ARG A 929 14.51 -10.06 -58.74
CA ARG A 929 15.75 -10.24 -59.48
C ARG A 929 15.58 -11.28 -60.57
N GLU A 930 16.17 -11.03 -61.73
CA GLU A 930 16.33 -12.03 -62.78
C GLU A 930 17.08 -13.23 -62.20
N GLU A 931 16.38 -14.37 -62.10
CA GLU A 931 16.98 -15.67 -61.78
C GLU A 931 17.63 -16.23 -63.05
N ASN A 932 18.93 -16.50 -62.99
CA ASN A 932 19.73 -17.03 -64.10
C ASN A 932 19.32 -18.44 -64.54
#